data_AF-A0AA35L2E7-F1
#
_entry.id   AF-A0AA35L2E7-F1
#
_cell.length_a   1.000
_cell.length_b   1.000
_cell.length_c   1.000
_cell.angle_alpha   90.00
_cell.angle_beta   90.00
_cell.angle_gamma   90.00
#
_symmetry.space_group_name_H-M   'P 1'
#
loop_
_entity.id
_entity.type
_entity.pdbx_description
1 polymer ?
#
loop_
_entity_poly.entity_id
_entity_poly.type
_entity_poly.pdbx_seq_one_letter_code
_entity_poly.pdbx_strand_id
1 'polypeptide(L)'
;MAPPELYHKEFASAGHRAGLQIWRIEKLDLVPVPEPLHGNFYVGDAYLVLHTVKRSNATFYNLHYWLGKECSQDESTAAAIFTVQMDDYLGGKPVQHREIQGYESTQFVGYFKGGIKYKAGGVASGFNHVVTNDLSARRLLHIKGRRVIRATEVPLSWDSFNKGDCFIVDLGTEIYQWCGSTCNKFERLKAMQVAVGIRDNERNGRAQLIAVDEGSEPKELLKVLGRKPELREGDDNDDEAADITNRKSAKLYMVSDASGSMKVSIVAEENPFLRAMLLSEECFILDHGVARKIFVWKGKNANPSERKAAMKSAEEFIQQMNYPANTQIQVLPEGGETPIFKQFFRDWKDKDQSDGFGKVYVTERVARIEQVEFDATKLHESPQMAAQHNMVDDGSGKVEIWRVESNGRIPVEPQSYGQFYGGDCYIILYTYPKGQIIYTWQGAHATLDELTTSAFLTVQLDRSLDGHAVQIRVSQGKEPLHLLSLFKDKPLIVYKDGTSKKGGQKPAAPTRLFQIRRNLASITRIVEVDADATSLNSNDVFVLKLPSNAGYTWIGKGASREEEKGAQYVAGVLKCQTSRIEEGQEPEPFWSALGGKKEYQTSAQLLTESEDHPPRLYGCSNKTGRFIIEEVPGEFTQEDLAEDDVMLLDTWDQIFLWIGKDANETERTESVKSAKRYIETDPSGRDKGTPLVIVKQGYEPPTFTGWFLGWDYNKWKN
;
A
#
# COMPACT_ATOMS: atom_id res chain seq x y z
N MET A 1 40.29 38.17 6.42
CA MET A 1 39.96 37.13 5.42
C MET A 1 40.49 35.81 5.97
N ALA A 2 39.61 34.93 6.41
CA ALA A 2 40.00 33.55 6.73
C ALA A 2 40.44 32.85 5.42
N PRO A 3 41.46 31.98 5.45
CA PRO A 3 41.87 31.26 4.24
C PRO A 3 40.71 30.37 3.75
N PRO A 4 40.57 30.14 2.43
CA PRO A 4 39.60 29.19 1.93
C PRO A 4 39.93 27.81 2.51
N GLU A 5 38.98 27.17 3.20
CA GLU A 5 39.13 25.76 3.58
C GLU A 5 39.42 24.97 2.31
N LEU A 6 40.61 24.36 2.24
CA LEU A 6 41.08 23.65 1.07
C LEU A 6 40.41 22.27 1.07
N TYR A 7 39.18 22.21 0.55
CA TYR A 7 38.43 20.96 0.44
C TYR A 7 39.13 19.97 -0.50
N HIS A 8 38.91 18.69 -0.26
CA HIS A 8 39.48 17.61 -1.06
C HIS A 8 39.13 17.77 -2.55
N LYS A 9 40.08 17.52 -3.47
CA LYS A 9 39.89 17.71 -4.92
C LYS A 9 38.65 16.99 -5.47
N GLU A 10 38.34 15.80 -4.93
CA GLU A 10 37.20 14.98 -5.35
C GLU A 10 35.85 15.62 -5.01
N PHE A 11 35.79 16.50 -4.01
CA PHE A 11 34.54 17.16 -3.59
C PHE A 11 34.02 18.10 -4.66
N ALA A 12 34.91 18.70 -5.45
CA ALA A 12 34.54 19.56 -6.57
C ALA A 12 33.70 18.84 -7.63
N SER A 13 33.71 17.50 -7.66
CA SER A 13 32.89 16.68 -8.56
C SER A 13 31.70 16.00 -7.89
N ALA A 14 31.65 15.99 -6.55
CA ALA A 14 30.63 15.30 -5.77
C ALA A 14 29.26 15.98 -5.92
N GLY A 15 28.19 15.22 -6.14
CA GLY A 15 26.82 15.75 -6.10
C GLY A 15 26.38 16.59 -7.31
N HIS A 16 27.24 16.75 -8.32
CA HIS A 16 26.98 17.60 -9.48
C HIS A 16 26.03 16.97 -10.51
N ARG A 17 25.83 15.66 -10.48
CA ARG A 17 24.89 14.93 -11.37
C ARG A 17 24.06 13.97 -10.52
N ALA A 18 22.85 13.66 -10.99
CA ALA A 18 22.05 12.61 -10.37
C ALA A 18 22.71 11.24 -10.63
N GLY A 19 22.72 10.36 -9.64
CA GLY A 19 23.35 9.04 -9.73
C GLY A 19 24.22 8.68 -8.54
N LEU A 20 24.99 7.59 -8.68
CA LEU A 20 25.85 7.01 -7.64
C LEU A 20 27.31 7.34 -7.92
N GLN A 21 28.02 7.83 -6.91
CA GLN A 21 29.47 8.04 -6.93
C GLN A 21 30.09 7.25 -5.76
N ILE A 22 31.17 6.54 -6.02
CA ILE A 22 31.85 5.68 -5.02
C ILE A 22 33.33 6.01 -5.04
N TRP A 23 33.90 6.19 -3.86
CA TRP A 23 35.33 6.33 -3.63
C TRP A 23 35.79 5.25 -2.66
N ARG A 24 36.95 4.68 -2.94
CA ARG A 24 37.69 3.81 -2.02
C ARG A 24 38.67 4.67 -1.24
N ILE A 25 38.81 4.42 0.05
CA ILE A 25 39.86 5.04 0.85
C ILE A 25 41.16 4.31 0.58
N GLU A 26 42.12 4.97 -0.06
CA GLU A 26 43.44 4.40 -0.32
C GLU A 26 44.51 5.32 0.27
N LYS A 27 45.26 4.82 1.26
CA LYS A 27 46.35 5.59 1.92
C LYS A 27 45.88 6.98 2.40
N LEU A 28 44.71 7.02 3.03
CA LEU A 28 44.06 8.23 3.54
C LEU A 28 43.66 9.26 2.47
N ASP A 29 43.53 8.85 1.20
CA ASP A 29 43.03 9.66 0.08
C ASP A 29 41.72 9.05 -0.49
N LEU A 30 40.89 9.87 -1.14
CA LEU A 30 39.68 9.43 -1.85
C LEU A 30 40.01 9.09 -3.30
N VAL A 31 39.92 7.81 -3.65
CA VAL A 31 40.16 7.32 -5.01
C VAL A 31 38.83 6.87 -5.65
N PRO A 32 38.39 7.47 -6.77
CA PRO A 32 37.15 7.09 -7.44
C PRO A 32 37.15 5.61 -7.87
N VAL A 33 36.07 4.90 -7.56
CA VAL A 33 35.83 3.54 -8.05
C VAL A 33 35.18 3.63 -9.43
N PRO A 34 35.74 2.98 -10.47
CA PRO A 34 35.14 2.97 -11.81
C PRO A 34 33.71 2.42 -11.80
N GLU A 35 32.80 3.03 -12.58
CA GLU A 35 31.37 2.64 -12.63
C GLU A 35 31.12 1.13 -12.87
N PRO A 36 31.85 0.43 -13.76
CA PRO A 36 31.64 -1.02 -13.96
C PRO A 36 31.95 -1.87 -12.73
N LEU A 37 32.67 -1.30 -11.75
CA LEU A 37 33.10 -1.95 -10.53
C LEU A 37 32.22 -1.58 -9.33
N HIS A 38 31.22 -0.70 -9.50
CA HIS A 38 30.27 -0.37 -8.46
C HIS A 38 29.55 -1.64 -7.96
N GLY A 39 29.47 -1.79 -6.64
CA GLY A 39 28.97 -3.01 -5.99
C GLY A 39 30.07 -3.99 -5.59
N ASN A 40 31.33 -3.78 -5.96
CA ASN A 40 32.45 -4.57 -5.45
C ASN A 40 33.13 -3.84 -4.28
N PHE A 41 33.17 -4.48 -3.12
CA PHE A 41 33.81 -3.92 -1.93
C PHE A 41 34.84 -4.89 -1.37
N TYR A 42 35.99 -4.37 -0.98
CA TYR A 42 37.04 -5.16 -0.35
C TYR A 42 36.82 -5.26 1.16
N VAL A 43 36.93 -6.47 1.69
CA VAL A 43 36.74 -6.76 3.11
C VAL A 43 37.76 -6.02 3.98
N GLY A 44 38.95 -5.74 3.46
CA GLY A 44 40.02 -5.03 4.15
C GLY A 44 40.00 -3.50 4.04
N ASP A 45 38.98 -2.88 3.42
CA ASP A 45 38.99 -1.44 3.12
C ASP A 45 37.74 -0.70 3.62
N ALA A 46 37.82 0.63 3.56
CA ALA A 46 36.68 1.52 3.71
C ALA A 46 36.34 2.26 2.40
N TYR A 47 35.07 2.64 2.25
CA TYR A 47 34.55 3.33 1.08
C TYR A 47 33.65 4.49 1.48
N LEU A 48 33.59 5.50 0.62
CA LEU A 48 32.62 6.58 0.67
C LEU A 48 31.69 6.46 -0.54
N VAL A 49 30.38 6.51 -0.32
CA VAL A 49 29.36 6.32 -1.35
C VAL A 49 28.35 7.46 -1.28
N LEU A 50 28.24 8.25 -2.33
CA LEU A 50 27.29 9.35 -2.46
C LEU A 50 26.24 9.01 -3.51
N HIS A 51 24.98 8.95 -3.09
CA HIS A 51 23.85 8.88 -4.01
C HIS A 51 23.14 10.24 -4.08
N THR A 52 23.11 10.81 -5.28
CA THR A 52 22.56 12.15 -5.55
C THR A 52 21.25 12.06 -6.32
N VAL A 53 20.22 12.73 -5.82
CA VAL A 53 18.92 12.84 -6.48
C VAL A 53 18.61 14.30 -6.75
N LYS A 54 18.51 14.69 -8.03
CA LYS A 54 18.16 16.05 -8.46
C LYS A 54 16.67 16.15 -8.80
N ARG A 55 15.99 17.19 -8.31
CA ARG A 55 14.62 17.60 -8.66
C ARG A 55 14.62 19.07 -9.06
N SER A 56 13.57 19.52 -9.77
CA SER A 56 13.48 20.85 -10.40
C SER A 56 13.91 22.03 -9.51
N ASN A 57 13.66 21.99 -8.19
CA ASN A 57 14.04 23.05 -7.25
C ASN A 57 14.93 22.58 -6.06
N ALA A 58 15.36 21.32 -6.00
CA ALA A 58 16.11 20.80 -4.84
C ALA A 58 17.00 19.59 -5.19
N THR A 59 18.14 19.47 -4.50
CA THR A 59 19.05 18.31 -4.61
C THR A 59 19.15 17.61 -3.26
N PHE A 60 18.99 16.29 -3.26
CA PHE A 60 19.06 15.43 -2.08
C PHE A 60 20.27 14.51 -2.17
N TYR A 61 20.94 14.30 -1.05
CA TYR A 61 22.16 13.51 -0.95
C TYR A 61 22.01 12.44 0.13
N ASN A 62 22.38 11.20 -0.19
CA ASN A 62 22.59 10.15 0.80
C ASN A 62 24.06 9.78 0.76
N LEU A 63 24.75 10.02 1.86
CA LEU A 63 26.19 9.85 1.99
C LEU A 63 26.46 8.69 2.95
N HIS A 64 27.00 7.61 2.42
CA HIS A 64 27.30 6.40 3.19
C HIS A 64 28.82 6.27 3.29
N TYR A 65 29.32 5.81 4.42
CA TYR A 65 30.64 5.21 4.48
C TYR A 65 30.50 3.75 4.85
N TRP A 66 31.13 2.89 4.07
CA TRP A 66 31.08 1.45 4.22
C TRP A 66 32.41 0.96 4.80
N LEU A 67 32.32 0.11 5.82
CA LEU A 67 33.47 -0.45 6.53
C LEU A 67 33.53 -1.96 6.32
N GLY A 68 34.64 -2.42 5.71
CA GLY A 68 34.95 -3.82 5.58
C GLY A 68 35.26 -4.47 6.92
N LYS A 69 34.98 -5.78 7.04
CA LYS A 69 35.18 -6.54 8.29
C LYS A 69 36.65 -6.57 8.74
N GLU A 70 37.58 -6.48 7.81
CA GLU A 70 39.04 -6.48 8.03
C GLU A 70 39.65 -5.08 7.81
N CYS A 71 38.82 -4.04 7.68
CA CYS A 71 39.27 -2.67 7.49
C CYS A 71 40.15 -2.20 8.65
N SER A 72 41.22 -1.49 8.31
CA SER A 72 42.13 -0.90 9.29
C SER A 72 41.47 0.26 10.06
N GLN A 73 41.94 0.52 11.28
CA GLN A 73 41.40 1.58 12.13
C GLN A 73 41.62 2.97 11.50
N ASP A 74 42.76 3.18 10.87
CA ASP A 74 43.13 4.40 10.17
C ASP A 74 42.25 4.65 8.93
N GLU A 75 41.98 3.64 8.10
CA GLU A 75 41.07 3.77 6.95
C GLU A 75 39.62 3.98 7.39
N SER A 76 39.15 3.29 8.43
CA SER A 76 37.81 3.51 8.97
C SER A 76 37.63 4.92 9.53
N THR A 77 38.68 5.44 10.19
CA THR A 77 38.70 6.80 10.75
C THR A 77 38.72 7.84 9.62
N ALA A 78 39.51 7.60 8.57
CA ALA A 78 39.55 8.45 7.39
C ALA A 78 38.19 8.50 6.67
N ALA A 79 37.50 7.36 6.53
CA ALA A 79 36.16 7.32 5.92
C ALA A 79 35.15 8.16 6.70
N ALA A 80 35.18 8.11 8.04
CA ALA A 80 34.35 8.96 8.89
C ALA A 80 34.69 10.45 8.72
N ILE A 81 35.99 10.81 8.72
CA ILE A 81 36.45 12.19 8.50
C ILE A 81 35.98 12.72 7.13
N PHE A 82 36.17 11.96 6.06
CA PHE A 82 35.73 12.37 4.72
C PHE A 82 34.22 12.49 4.61
N THR A 83 33.45 11.67 5.33
CA THR A 83 31.99 11.80 5.41
C THR A 83 31.58 13.13 6.00
N VAL A 84 32.20 13.55 7.12
CA VAL A 84 31.92 14.84 7.78
C VAL A 84 32.34 16.00 6.88
N GLN A 85 33.53 15.94 6.29
CA GLN A 85 34.01 17.00 5.41
C GLN A 85 33.15 17.15 4.14
N MET A 86 32.68 16.04 3.56
CA MET A 86 31.81 16.07 2.38
C MET A 86 30.39 16.55 2.73
N ASP A 87 29.88 16.22 3.92
CA ASP A 87 28.63 16.79 4.44
C ASP A 87 28.73 18.31 4.57
N ASP A 88 29.79 18.82 5.20
CA ASP A 88 30.07 20.25 5.33
C ASP A 88 30.16 20.92 3.95
N TYR A 89 30.89 20.32 3.00
CA TYR A 89 31.03 20.81 1.64
C TYR A 89 29.69 20.90 0.89
N LEU A 90 28.78 19.94 1.10
CA LEU A 90 27.43 19.92 0.53
C LEU A 90 26.42 20.74 1.34
N GLY A 91 26.89 21.56 2.28
CA GLY A 91 26.10 22.49 3.08
C GLY A 91 25.30 21.83 4.21
N GLY A 92 25.75 20.69 4.71
CA GLY A 92 25.11 19.93 5.78
C GLY A 92 23.77 19.29 5.40
N LYS A 93 23.50 19.18 4.09
CA LYS A 93 22.27 18.62 3.51
C LYS A 93 22.24 17.10 3.40
N PRO A 94 23.37 16.38 3.23
CA PRO A 94 23.36 14.93 3.19
C PRO A 94 22.75 14.25 4.42
N VAL A 95 21.99 13.18 4.16
CA VAL A 95 21.70 12.16 5.17
C VAL A 95 22.90 11.23 5.23
N GLN A 96 23.51 11.07 6.40
CA GLN A 96 24.70 10.23 6.56
C GLN A 96 24.36 8.84 7.09
N HIS A 97 25.08 7.84 6.62
CA HIS A 97 24.88 6.44 7.00
C HIS A 97 26.22 5.77 7.30
N ARG A 98 26.28 5.01 8.40
CA ARG A 98 27.37 4.08 8.69
C ARG A 98 26.95 2.68 8.25
N GLU A 99 27.65 2.14 7.27
CA GLU A 99 27.40 0.82 6.70
C GLU A 99 28.52 -0.14 7.10
N ILE A 100 28.17 -1.31 7.62
CA ILE A 100 29.14 -2.35 8.00
C ILE A 100 28.91 -3.56 7.12
N GLN A 101 30.00 -4.16 6.65
CA GLN A 101 29.96 -5.38 5.86
C GLN A 101 29.01 -6.44 6.44
N GLY A 102 28.04 -6.87 5.63
CA GLY A 102 27.06 -7.91 5.99
C GLY A 102 25.89 -7.42 6.86
N TYR A 103 25.85 -6.14 7.21
CA TYR A 103 24.79 -5.51 7.99
C TYR A 103 24.33 -4.19 7.37
N GLU A 104 24.52 -4.02 6.06
CA GLU A 104 24.19 -2.81 5.32
C GLU A 104 22.70 -2.49 5.36
N SER A 105 22.37 -1.20 5.30
CA SER A 105 21.01 -0.73 5.20
C SER A 105 20.36 -1.18 3.89
N THR A 106 19.04 -1.43 3.92
CA THR A 106 18.27 -1.78 2.72
C THR A 106 18.38 -0.72 1.62
N GLN A 107 18.55 0.54 2.02
CA GLN A 107 18.77 1.66 1.12
C GLN A 107 20.11 1.54 0.39
N PHE A 108 21.20 1.23 1.10
CA PHE A 108 22.53 1.04 0.51
C PHE A 108 22.57 -0.15 -0.45
N VAL A 109 22.02 -1.30 -0.02
CA VAL A 109 21.92 -2.50 -0.87
C VAL A 109 21.07 -2.21 -2.12
N GLY A 110 20.02 -1.40 -1.98
CA GLY A 110 19.11 -1.04 -3.06
C GLY A 110 19.74 -0.29 -4.25
N TYR A 111 20.92 0.32 -4.06
CA TYR A 111 21.69 0.96 -5.14
C TYR A 111 22.32 -0.05 -6.10
N PHE A 112 22.64 -1.26 -5.61
CA PHE A 112 23.36 -2.27 -6.37
C PHE A 112 22.39 -3.36 -6.83
N LYS A 113 21.68 -3.13 -7.93
CA LYS A 113 20.66 -4.06 -8.46
C LYS A 113 21.22 -5.45 -8.82
N GLY A 114 22.53 -5.56 -9.07
CA GLY A 114 23.24 -6.83 -9.27
C GLY A 114 23.85 -7.44 -8.00
N GLY A 115 23.50 -6.91 -6.82
CA GLY A 115 24.05 -7.33 -5.53
C GLY A 115 25.38 -6.68 -5.16
N ILE A 116 25.76 -6.81 -3.89
CA ILE A 116 27.06 -6.40 -3.35
C ILE A 116 27.99 -7.62 -3.35
N LYS A 117 29.24 -7.45 -3.82
CA LYS A 117 30.26 -8.49 -3.86
C LYS A 117 31.39 -8.14 -2.90
N TYR A 118 31.56 -8.95 -1.84
CA TYR A 118 32.72 -8.83 -0.94
C TYR A 118 33.93 -9.55 -1.53
N LYS A 119 35.05 -8.82 -1.66
CA LYS A 119 36.31 -9.33 -2.18
C LYS A 119 37.33 -9.42 -1.05
N ALA A 120 38.02 -10.54 -0.94
CA ALA A 120 39.09 -10.70 0.03
C ALA A 120 40.26 -9.75 -0.28
N GLY A 121 40.99 -9.34 0.75
CA GLY A 121 42.08 -8.37 0.65
C GLY A 121 41.61 -6.92 0.73
N GLY A 122 42.49 -6.01 0.32
CA GLY A 122 42.39 -4.56 0.50
C GLY A 122 43.71 -3.85 0.19
N VAL A 123 43.76 -2.54 0.38
CA VAL A 123 44.92 -1.67 0.09
C VAL A 123 46.16 -2.14 0.83
N ALA A 124 46.03 -2.52 2.11
CA ALA A 124 47.12 -3.03 2.93
C ALA A 124 47.73 -4.36 2.41
N SER A 125 46.95 -5.14 1.66
CA SER A 125 47.36 -6.45 1.13
C SER A 125 47.78 -6.41 -0.36
N GLY A 126 47.80 -5.23 -0.98
CA GLY A 126 48.25 -5.04 -2.36
C GLY A 126 47.30 -5.56 -3.44
N PHE A 127 46.06 -5.93 -3.09
CA PHE A 127 45.08 -6.45 -4.05
C PHE A 127 44.36 -5.33 -4.81
N ASN A 128 44.42 -5.43 -6.13
CA ASN A 128 43.52 -4.76 -7.08
C ASN A 128 42.59 -5.80 -7.73
N HIS A 129 41.40 -5.36 -8.15
CA HIS A 129 40.21 -6.20 -8.37
C HIS A 129 40.46 -7.50 -9.13
N VAL A 130 40.41 -8.62 -8.41
CA VAL A 130 40.29 -9.98 -8.97
C VAL A 130 39.29 -10.80 -8.14
N VAL A 131 38.59 -11.71 -8.82
CA VAL A 131 37.33 -12.39 -8.43
C VAL A 131 37.59 -13.80 -7.87
N THR A 132 36.89 -14.23 -6.81
CA THR A 132 36.63 -15.67 -6.52
C THR A 132 35.30 -15.90 -5.77
N ASN A 133 34.68 -17.07 -6.01
CA ASN A 133 33.35 -17.53 -5.54
C ASN A 133 33.42 -18.42 -4.29
N ASP A 134 32.49 -18.28 -3.32
CA ASP A 134 32.27 -19.24 -2.21
C ASP A 134 30.87 -19.91 -2.34
N LEU A 135 30.79 -21.21 -2.03
CA LEU A 135 29.60 -22.08 -2.15
C LEU A 135 29.36 -22.96 -0.88
N SER A 136 29.93 -22.61 0.27
CA SER A 136 30.03 -23.50 1.45
C SER A 136 28.98 -23.32 2.57
N ALA A 137 27.88 -22.60 2.33
CA ALA A 137 26.92 -22.21 3.39
C ALA A 137 26.19 -23.39 4.07
N ARG A 138 25.94 -23.27 5.39
CA ARG A 138 25.16 -24.25 6.18
C ARG A 138 24.44 -23.56 7.36
N ARG A 139 23.16 -23.18 7.19
CA ARG A 139 22.38 -22.40 8.18
C ARG A 139 20.86 -22.60 8.07
N LEU A 140 20.11 -22.19 9.09
CA LEU A 140 18.64 -22.20 9.14
C LEU A 140 18.11 -20.79 9.39
N LEU A 141 17.16 -20.34 8.57
CA LEU A 141 16.44 -19.09 8.78
C LEU A 141 14.99 -19.38 9.16
N HIS A 142 14.51 -18.74 10.22
CA HIS A 142 13.12 -18.73 10.64
C HIS A 142 12.41 -17.52 10.05
N ILE A 143 11.34 -17.78 9.30
CA ILE A 143 10.52 -16.77 8.63
C ILE A 143 9.22 -16.61 9.41
N LYS A 144 9.11 -15.51 10.16
CA LYS A 144 7.95 -15.24 11.03
C LYS A 144 7.46 -13.80 10.91
N GLY A 145 6.15 -13.63 11.03
CA GLY A 145 5.48 -12.34 11.20
C GLY A 145 4.29 -12.18 10.25
N ARG A 146 3.29 -11.38 10.64
CA ARG A 146 2.04 -11.22 9.86
C ARG A 146 2.04 -10.04 8.89
N ARG A 147 2.62 -8.89 9.28
CA ARG A 147 2.67 -7.66 8.46
C ARG A 147 4.11 -7.23 8.11
N VAL A 148 5.07 -7.53 8.98
CA VAL A 148 6.51 -7.37 8.73
C VAL A 148 7.20 -8.70 8.95
N ILE A 149 7.30 -9.50 7.89
CA ILE A 149 7.90 -10.82 7.94
C ILE A 149 9.43 -10.69 7.96
N ARG A 150 10.08 -11.25 8.99
CA ARG A 150 11.53 -11.25 9.16
C ARG A 150 12.11 -12.64 8.97
N ALA A 151 13.32 -12.69 8.43
CA ALA A 151 14.14 -13.89 8.38
C ALA A 151 15.22 -13.80 9.46
N THR A 152 15.14 -14.66 10.46
CA THR A 152 16.09 -14.67 11.59
C THR A 152 16.88 -15.97 11.55
N GLU A 153 18.21 -15.90 11.64
CA GLU A 153 19.01 -17.11 11.73
C GLU A 153 18.81 -17.80 13.09
N VAL A 154 18.51 -19.08 13.05
CA VAL A 154 18.23 -19.93 14.21
C VAL A 154 19.09 -21.20 14.14
N PRO A 155 19.26 -21.95 15.24
CA PRO A 155 20.03 -23.19 15.21
C PRO A 155 19.47 -24.18 14.18
N LEU A 156 20.34 -24.76 13.33
CA LEU A 156 20.00 -25.77 12.32
C LEU A 156 19.64 -27.12 12.99
N SER A 157 18.48 -27.17 13.64
CA SER A 157 17.92 -28.31 14.38
C SER A 157 16.40 -28.32 14.26
N TRP A 158 15.78 -29.51 14.35
CA TRP A 158 14.33 -29.67 14.41
C TRP A 158 13.69 -28.92 15.61
N ASP A 159 14.43 -28.68 16.69
CA ASP A 159 13.93 -27.94 17.86
C ASP A 159 13.55 -26.48 17.53
N SER A 160 14.09 -25.93 16.45
CA SER A 160 13.78 -24.58 15.98
C SER A 160 12.48 -24.51 15.17
N PHE A 161 12.02 -25.63 14.61
CA PHE A 161 10.85 -25.68 13.74
C PHE A 161 9.54 -25.65 14.54
N ASN A 162 8.47 -25.21 13.88
CA ASN A 162 7.10 -25.31 14.36
C ASN A 162 6.16 -25.44 13.14
N LYS A 163 4.89 -25.78 13.39
CA LYS A 163 3.90 -25.98 12.33
C LYS A 163 3.36 -24.68 11.72
N GLY A 164 3.44 -23.57 12.46
CA GLY A 164 2.81 -22.30 12.11
C GLY A 164 3.66 -21.32 11.29
N ASP A 165 4.94 -21.60 11.10
CA ASP A 165 5.86 -20.67 10.41
C ASP A 165 6.54 -21.31 9.18
N CYS A 166 7.26 -20.49 8.41
CA CYS A 166 8.13 -20.95 7.33
C CYS A 166 9.60 -20.91 7.74
N PHE A 167 10.43 -21.76 7.12
CA PHE A 167 11.87 -21.84 7.38
C PHE A 167 12.65 -21.97 6.08
N ILE A 168 13.90 -21.52 6.07
CA ILE A 168 14.83 -21.71 4.94
C ILE A 168 16.05 -22.46 5.43
N VAL A 169 16.26 -23.65 4.90
CA VAL A 169 17.46 -24.45 5.14
C VAL A 169 18.43 -24.22 4.01
N ASP A 170 19.53 -23.55 4.30
CA ASP A 170 20.52 -23.14 3.31
C ASP A 170 21.78 -24.00 3.44
N LEU A 171 22.03 -24.83 2.43
CA LEU A 171 23.14 -25.80 2.38
C LEU A 171 24.13 -25.49 1.24
N GLY A 172 24.24 -24.23 0.82
CA GLY A 172 25.22 -23.83 -0.20
C GLY A 172 24.70 -24.04 -1.62
N THR A 173 24.79 -25.26 -2.13
CA THR A 173 24.31 -25.60 -3.49
C THR A 173 22.81 -25.85 -3.54
N GLU A 174 22.18 -26.13 -2.40
CA GLU A 174 20.75 -26.39 -2.27
C GLU A 174 20.15 -25.51 -1.18
N ILE A 175 18.97 -24.94 -1.47
CA ILE A 175 18.21 -24.08 -0.58
C ILE A 175 16.81 -24.66 -0.46
N TYR A 176 16.44 -25.14 0.73
CA TYR A 176 15.12 -25.70 1.00
C TYR A 176 14.24 -24.65 1.66
N GLN A 177 13.14 -24.27 1.01
CA GLN A 177 12.05 -23.55 1.66
C GLN A 177 11.15 -24.59 2.32
N TRP A 178 11.16 -24.68 3.64
CA TRP A 178 10.28 -25.58 4.39
C TRP A 178 9.07 -24.80 4.93
N CYS A 179 7.86 -25.28 4.68
CA CYS A 179 6.60 -24.65 5.10
C CYS A 179 5.86 -25.54 6.09
N GLY A 180 5.58 -25.01 7.29
CA GLY A 180 4.78 -25.71 8.29
C GLY A 180 3.32 -25.88 7.84
N SER A 181 2.66 -26.92 8.34
CA SER A 181 1.29 -27.28 7.94
C SER A 181 0.22 -26.22 8.21
N THR A 182 0.46 -25.31 9.16
CA THR A 182 -0.47 -24.22 9.52
C THR A 182 0.07 -22.82 9.19
N CYS A 183 1.18 -22.72 8.44
CA CYS A 183 1.77 -21.44 8.10
C CYS A 183 0.90 -20.56 7.20
N ASN A 184 1.00 -19.24 7.36
CA ASN A 184 0.14 -18.32 6.64
C ASN A 184 0.66 -18.03 5.21
N LYS A 185 -0.25 -17.62 4.31
CA LYS A 185 0.07 -17.39 2.89
C LYS A 185 1.11 -16.28 2.67
N PHE A 186 1.20 -15.30 3.57
CA PHE A 186 2.14 -14.20 3.45
C PHE A 186 3.57 -14.63 3.84
N GLU A 187 3.72 -15.42 4.89
CA GLU A 187 4.99 -16.05 5.29
C GLU A 187 5.54 -16.94 4.19
N ARG A 188 4.68 -17.73 3.55
CA ARG A 188 5.06 -18.59 2.42
C ARG A 188 5.60 -17.78 1.23
N LEU A 189 4.94 -16.66 0.92
CA LEU A 189 5.36 -15.76 -0.15
C LEU A 189 6.68 -15.06 0.19
N LYS A 190 6.86 -14.65 1.45
CA LYS A 190 8.11 -14.04 1.88
C LYS A 190 9.27 -15.04 1.97
N ALA A 191 9.03 -16.24 2.48
CA ALA A 191 10.04 -17.30 2.52
C ALA A 191 10.57 -17.60 1.12
N MET A 192 9.67 -17.63 0.12
CA MET A 192 10.07 -17.75 -1.29
C MET A 192 10.92 -16.56 -1.75
N GLN A 193 10.52 -15.32 -1.45
CA GLN A 193 11.32 -14.13 -1.81
C GLN A 193 12.72 -14.16 -1.18
N VAL A 194 12.83 -14.56 0.08
CA VAL A 194 14.11 -14.65 0.79
C VAL A 194 14.96 -15.79 0.20
N ALA A 195 14.38 -16.96 -0.08
CA ALA A 195 15.11 -18.08 -0.68
C ALA A 195 15.60 -17.76 -2.11
N VAL A 196 14.77 -17.09 -2.93
CA VAL A 196 15.18 -16.57 -4.25
C VAL A 196 16.29 -15.53 -4.10
N GLY A 197 16.19 -14.64 -3.12
CA GLY A 197 17.23 -13.69 -2.78
C GLY A 197 18.56 -14.35 -2.45
N ILE A 198 18.56 -15.42 -1.64
CA ILE A 198 19.78 -16.19 -1.32
C ILE A 198 20.34 -16.85 -2.59
N ARG A 199 19.48 -17.49 -3.40
CA ARG A 199 19.90 -18.13 -4.67
C ARG A 199 20.57 -17.13 -5.62
N ASP A 200 19.90 -16.02 -5.89
CA ASP A 200 20.30 -15.09 -6.95
C ASP A 200 21.43 -14.18 -6.48
N ASN A 201 21.35 -13.67 -5.25
CA ASN A 201 22.28 -12.67 -4.75
C ASN A 201 23.49 -13.28 -4.03
N GLU A 202 23.32 -14.38 -3.29
CA GLU A 202 24.45 -15.02 -2.59
C GLU A 202 25.11 -16.12 -3.41
N ARG A 203 24.37 -16.78 -4.32
CA ARG A 203 24.87 -17.94 -5.09
C ARG A 203 25.00 -17.66 -6.58
N ASN A 204 24.71 -16.44 -7.04
CA ASN A 204 24.72 -16.03 -8.44
C ASN A 204 23.83 -16.93 -9.32
N GLY A 205 22.67 -17.34 -8.81
CA GLY A 205 21.70 -18.20 -9.51
C GLY A 205 22.10 -19.68 -9.59
N ARG A 206 23.23 -20.08 -9.00
CA ARG A 206 23.78 -21.45 -9.13
C ARG A 206 23.30 -22.44 -8.08
N ALA A 207 22.51 -22.00 -7.11
CA ALA A 207 21.90 -22.88 -6.12
C ALA A 207 20.52 -23.36 -6.59
N GLN A 208 20.17 -24.60 -6.23
CA GLN A 208 18.85 -25.15 -6.48
C GLN A 208 17.91 -24.76 -5.33
N LEU A 209 16.73 -24.21 -5.67
CA LEU A 209 15.69 -23.88 -4.70
C LEU A 209 14.63 -24.98 -4.70
N ILE A 210 14.32 -25.52 -3.53
CA ILE A 210 13.43 -26.68 -3.35
C ILE A 210 12.36 -26.30 -2.32
N ALA A 211 11.09 -26.24 -2.74
CA ALA A 211 9.98 -26.04 -1.81
C ALA A 211 9.57 -27.37 -1.17
N VAL A 212 9.39 -27.38 0.14
CA VAL A 212 9.09 -28.54 0.96
C VAL A 212 7.94 -28.21 1.89
N ASP A 213 6.86 -28.97 1.81
CA ASP A 213 5.77 -28.91 2.77
C ASP A 213 5.98 -29.90 3.91
N GLU A 214 5.49 -29.57 5.10
CA GLU A 214 5.53 -30.46 6.26
C GLU A 214 4.96 -31.85 5.89
N GLY A 215 5.74 -32.90 6.18
CA GLY A 215 5.39 -34.30 5.86
C GLY A 215 5.84 -34.76 4.47
N SER A 216 6.41 -33.87 3.65
CA SER A 216 6.98 -34.16 2.33
C SER A 216 8.51 -33.95 2.28
N GLU A 217 9.21 -34.09 3.41
CA GLU A 217 10.63 -33.79 3.50
C GLU A 217 11.50 -34.77 2.69
N PRO A 218 12.41 -34.29 1.81
CA PRO A 218 13.29 -35.16 1.04
C PRO A 218 14.37 -35.81 1.93
N LYS A 219 14.89 -36.96 1.49
CA LYS A 219 15.90 -37.73 2.25
C LYS A 219 17.17 -36.91 2.54
N GLU A 220 17.53 -36.04 1.61
CA GLU A 220 18.71 -35.17 1.64
C GLU A 220 18.62 -34.17 2.78
N LEU A 221 17.44 -33.57 2.98
CA LEU A 221 17.15 -32.68 4.10
C LEU A 221 17.16 -33.44 5.44
N LEU A 222 16.57 -34.65 5.48
CA LEU A 222 16.54 -35.51 6.67
C LEU A 222 17.93 -36.04 7.07
N LYS A 223 18.87 -36.19 6.14
CA LYS A 223 20.27 -36.53 6.47
C LYS A 223 20.95 -35.42 7.28
N VAL A 224 20.56 -34.16 7.05
CA VAL A 224 21.15 -32.99 7.71
C VAL A 224 20.49 -32.69 9.04
N LEU A 225 19.16 -32.70 9.10
CA LEU A 225 18.40 -32.37 10.31
C LEU A 225 18.11 -33.59 11.21
N GLY A 226 18.30 -34.81 10.70
CA GLY A 226 17.92 -36.05 11.38
C GLY A 226 16.43 -36.40 11.20
N ARG A 227 15.97 -37.43 11.92
CA ARG A 227 14.57 -37.89 11.86
C ARG A 227 13.64 -36.81 12.42
N LYS A 228 12.66 -36.38 11.62
CA LYS A 228 11.66 -35.38 12.02
C LYS A 228 10.86 -35.86 13.25
N PRO A 229 10.87 -35.11 14.37
CA PRO A 229 10.01 -35.37 15.52
C PRO A 229 8.60 -34.82 15.28
N GLU A 230 7.70 -34.99 16.24
CA GLU A 230 6.45 -34.24 16.26
C GLU A 230 6.75 -32.77 16.60
N LEU A 231 6.32 -31.85 15.73
CA LEU A 231 6.61 -30.42 15.88
C LEU A 231 5.56 -29.74 16.76
N ARG A 232 5.98 -28.70 17.48
CA ARG A 232 5.07 -27.84 18.26
C ARG A 232 4.14 -27.03 17.34
N GLU A 233 2.96 -26.70 17.84
CA GLU A 233 2.06 -25.72 17.21
C GLU A 233 2.74 -24.34 17.14
N GLY A 234 2.35 -23.52 16.17
CA GLY A 234 2.74 -22.11 16.14
C GLY A 234 2.06 -21.34 17.27
N ASP A 235 2.76 -20.37 17.85
CA ASP A 235 2.21 -19.55 18.94
C ASP A 235 1.64 -18.24 18.37
N ASP A 236 0.31 -18.16 18.26
CA ASP A 236 -0.42 -16.98 17.77
C ASP A 236 -0.50 -15.86 18.84
N ASN A 237 -0.30 -16.17 20.14
CA ASN A 237 -0.31 -15.19 21.23
C ASN A 237 1.02 -14.41 21.35
N ASP A 238 2.11 -14.96 20.85
CA ASP A 238 3.44 -14.35 20.89
C ASP A 238 3.62 -13.25 19.82
N ASP A 239 2.77 -13.23 18.79
CA ASP A 239 2.78 -12.21 17.74
C ASP A 239 2.27 -10.85 18.25
N GLU A 240 1.30 -10.83 19.18
CA GLU A 240 0.84 -9.59 19.85
C GLU A 240 1.81 -9.11 20.93
N ALA A 241 2.41 -10.03 21.70
CA ALA A 241 3.36 -9.71 22.76
C ALA A 241 4.71 -9.18 22.22
N ALA A 242 5.22 -9.75 21.11
CA ALA A 242 6.41 -9.24 20.44
C ALA A 242 6.19 -7.85 19.81
N ASP A 243 4.98 -7.58 19.31
CA ASP A 243 4.59 -6.27 18.79
C ASP A 243 4.42 -5.23 19.91
N ILE A 244 3.84 -5.59 21.06
CA ILE A 244 3.71 -4.70 22.23
C ILE A 244 5.09 -4.35 22.81
N THR A 245 6.03 -5.30 22.84
CA THR A 245 7.40 -5.10 23.34
C THR A 245 8.21 -4.19 22.42
N ASN A 246 8.03 -4.31 21.09
CA ASN A 246 8.66 -3.41 20.11
C ASN A 246 8.05 -2.00 20.13
N ARG A 247 6.75 -1.85 20.41
CA ARG A 247 6.03 -0.56 20.46
C ARG A 247 6.46 0.37 21.61
N LYS A 248 7.15 -0.13 22.64
CA LYS A 248 7.63 0.63 23.82
C LYS A 248 9.17 0.68 23.95
N SER A 249 9.89 0.39 22.87
CA SER A 249 11.33 0.09 22.94
C SER A 249 12.27 1.22 22.53
N ALA A 250 11.75 2.36 22.07
CA ALA A 250 12.58 3.48 21.63
C ALA A 250 12.60 4.63 22.62
N LYS A 251 13.78 5.22 22.83
CA LYS A 251 14.01 6.37 23.70
C LYS A 251 14.53 7.56 22.91
N LEU A 252 14.21 8.77 23.34
CA LEU A 252 14.73 10.00 22.76
C LEU A 252 15.66 10.69 23.74
N TYR A 253 16.87 10.97 23.30
CA TYR A 253 17.90 11.67 24.07
C TYR A 253 18.28 12.99 23.38
N MET A 254 18.66 13.99 24.16
CA MET A 254 19.25 15.23 23.70
C MET A 254 20.76 15.18 23.91
N VAL A 255 21.51 15.66 22.93
CA VAL A 255 22.96 15.79 22.93
C VAL A 255 23.26 17.28 22.98
N SER A 256 23.83 17.74 24.09
CA SER A 256 24.09 19.17 24.33
C SER A 256 25.47 19.39 24.95
N ASP A 257 26.18 20.41 24.46
CA ASP A 257 27.49 20.83 24.99
C ASP A 257 27.41 22.02 25.96
N ALA A 258 26.21 22.52 26.26
CA ALA A 258 25.96 23.71 27.09
C ALA A 258 26.59 23.67 28.50
N SER A 259 26.97 22.49 28.99
CA SER A 259 27.68 22.31 30.27
C SER A 259 29.21 22.44 30.20
N GLY A 260 29.77 22.77 29.02
CA GLY A 260 31.22 22.80 28.76
C GLY A 260 31.82 21.45 28.34
N SER A 261 31.01 20.40 28.28
CA SER A 261 31.34 19.05 27.81
C SER A 261 30.09 18.41 27.21
N MET A 262 30.24 17.61 26.14
CA MET A 262 29.13 16.92 25.48
C MET A 262 28.42 15.96 26.45
N LYS A 263 27.12 16.15 26.68
CA LYS A 263 26.31 15.28 27.54
C LYS A 263 25.08 14.78 26.80
N VAL A 264 24.73 13.52 27.07
CA VAL A 264 23.50 12.88 26.58
C VAL A 264 22.50 12.81 27.74
N SER A 265 21.35 13.46 27.60
CA SER A 265 20.27 13.45 28.59
C SER A 265 18.98 12.91 27.98
N ILE A 266 18.16 12.25 28.79
CA ILE A 266 16.90 11.67 28.30
C ILE A 266 15.83 12.76 28.16
N VAL A 267 15.12 12.74 27.03
CA VAL A 267 14.02 13.64 26.69
C VAL A 267 12.68 12.91 26.76
N ALA A 268 12.66 11.66 26.33
CA ALA A 268 11.49 10.79 26.44
C ALA A 268 11.91 9.33 26.64
N GLU A 269 11.31 8.67 27.64
CA GLU A 269 11.57 7.26 28.00
C GLU A 269 10.85 6.26 27.10
N GLU A 270 9.83 6.71 26.36
CA GLU A 270 9.02 5.86 25.48
C GLU A 270 8.46 6.63 24.29
N ASN A 271 8.40 5.94 23.14
CA ASN A 271 7.71 6.40 21.93
C ASN A 271 6.20 6.08 22.00
N PRO A 272 5.32 6.78 21.24
CA PRO A 272 5.64 7.77 20.21
C PRO A 272 5.94 9.17 20.77
N PHE A 273 6.98 9.80 20.23
CA PHE A 273 7.45 11.14 20.60
C PHE A 273 6.61 12.25 19.96
N LEU A 274 6.78 13.48 20.45
CA LEU A 274 6.24 14.68 19.81
C LEU A 274 7.31 15.35 18.94
N ARG A 275 6.97 15.83 17.74
CA ARG A 275 7.88 16.58 16.85
C ARG A 275 8.42 17.83 17.54
N ALA A 276 7.63 18.44 18.43
CA ALA A 276 8.04 19.57 19.25
C ALA A 276 9.19 19.25 20.24
N MET A 277 9.49 17.96 20.49
CA MET A 277 10.66 17.56 21.31
C MET A 277 11.99 17.77 20.58
N LEU A 278 11.98 17.86 19.24
CA LEU A 278 13.18 18.12 18.43
C LEU A 278 13.39 19.63 18.30
N LEU A 279 14.21 20.19 19.18
CA LEU A 279 14.60 21.60 19.17
C LEU A 279 15.61 21.87 18.06
N SER A 280 15.36 22.89 17.23
CA SER A 280 16.25 23.25 16.11
C SER A 280 17.67 23.60 16.56
N GLU A 281 17.84 23.98 17.82
CA GLU A 281 19.07 24.45 18.45
C GLU A 281 19.94 23.31 19.00
N GLU A 282 19.46 22.06 18.99
CA GLU A 282 20.15 20.94 19.64
C GLU A 282 20.25 19.72 18.70
N CYS A 283 21.08 18.74 19.07
CA CYS A 283 21.12 17.43 18.44
C CYS A 283 20.40 16.39 19.30
N PHE A 284 19.80 15.37 18.68
CA PHE A 284 19.05 14.33 19.40
C PHE A 284 19.48 12.93 18.96
N ILE A 285 19.50 11.97 19.88
CA ILE A 285 19.67 10.54 19.59
C ILE A 285 18.32 9.86 19.80
N LEU A 286 17.80 9.24 18.75
CA LEU A 286 16.68 8.31 18.83
C LEU A 286 17.26 6.91 18.95
N ASP A 287 17.19 6.37 20.16
CA ASP A 287 17.66 5.04 20.50
C ASP A 287 16.61 4.00 20.16
N HIS A 288 16.92 3.13 19.20
CA HIS A 288 16.17 1.91 18.90
C HIS A 288 17.16 0.72 18.85
N GLY A 289 18.15 0.72 19.75
CA GLY A 289 19.27 -0.22 19.79
C GLY A 289 18.85 -1.68 19.98
N VAL A 290 17.67 -1.95 20.56
CA VAL A 290 17.07 -3.29 20.61
C VAL A 290 16.86 -3.88 19.21
N ALA A 291 16.51 -3.03 18.24
CA ALA A 291 16.40 -3.39 16.82
C ALA A 291 17.70 -3.13 16.04
N ARG A 292 18.83 -2.96 16.73
CA ARG A 292 20.18 -2.69 16.18
C ARG A 292 20.24 -1.47 15.26
N LYS A 293 19.46 -0.42 15.56
CA LYS A 293 19.52 0.84 14.82
C LYS A 293 19.35 2.03 15.75
N ILE A 294 20.16 3.07 15.55
CA ILE A 294 19.98 4.38 16.20
C ILE A 294 19.99 5.49 15.16
N PHE A 295 19.35 6.61 15.48
CA PHE A 295 19.31 7.80 14.65
C PHE A 295 19.90 8.99 15.40
N VAL A 296 20.61 9.86 14.70
CA VAL A 296 21.00 11.18 15.21
C VAL A 296 20.31 12.23 14.39
N TRP A 297 19.55 13.11 15.02
CA TRP A 297 18.89 14.22 14.36
C TRP A 297 19.66 15.52 14.68
N LYS A 298 20.07 16.26 13.65
CA LYS A 298 20.84 17.50 13.75
C LYS A 298 19.90 18.69 13.54
N GLY A 299 19.64 19.45 14.59
CA GLY A 299 18.90 20.71 14.49
C GLY A 299 19.60 21.69 13.55
N LYS A 300 18.81 22.45 12.76
CA LYS A 300 19.37 23.39 11.78
C LYS A 300 20.19 24.52 12.41
N ASN A 301 19.87 24.88 13.65
CA ASN A 301 20.49 25.93 14.45
C ASN A 301 21.48 25.38 15.49
N ALA A 302 21.68 24.06 15.55
CA ALA A 302 22.59 23.43 16.51
C ALA A 302 24.05 23.87 16.31
N ASN A 303 24.83 23.85 17.39
CA ASN A 303 26.21 24.30 17.38
C ASN A 303 27.02 23.55 16.29
N PRO A 304 27.79 24.23 15.43
CA PRO A 304 28.63 23.57 14.43
C PRO A 304 29.52 22.44 15.01
N SER A 305 30.03 22.60 16.23
CA SER A 305 30.82 21.56 16.90
C SER A 305 29.99 20.30 17.21
N GLU A 306 28.75 20.45 17.67
CA GLU A 306 27.81 19.34 17.92
C GLU A 306 27.42 18.62 16.62
N ARG A 307 27.12 19.40 15.57
CA ARG A 307 26.75 18.87 14.25
C ARG A 307 27.88 18.05 13.63
N LYS A 308 29.14 18.46 13.81
CA LYS A 308 30.33 17.71 13.36
C LYS A 308 30.61 16.49 14.25
N ALA A 309 30.29 16.57 15.54
CA ALA A 309 30.46 15.47 16.49
C ALA A 309 29.35 14.40 16.40
N ALA A 310 28.25 14.66 15.70
CA ALA A 310 27.05 13.80 15.66
C ALA A 310 27.32 12.30 15.46
N MET A 311 28.19 11.94 14.50
CA MET A 311 28.54 10.52 14.25
C MET A 311 29.34 9.91 15.42
N LYS A 312 30.31 10.66 15.94
CA LYS A 312 31.12 10.26 17.09
C LYS A 312 30.27 10.09 18.34
N SER A 313 29.34 11.01 18.60
CA SER A 313 28.39 10.91 19.71
C SER A 313 27.51 9.67 19.61
N ALA A 314 27.12 9.24 18.40
CA ALA A 314 26.39 7.98 18.22
C ALA A 314 27.25 6.74 18.47
N GLU A 315 28.52 6.74 18.05
CA GLU A 315 29.45 5.63 18.33
C GLU A 315 29.74 5.51 19.83
N GLU A 316 29.96 6.63 20.52
CA GLU A 316 30.12 6.68 21.99
C GLU A 316 28.84 6.22 22.70
N PHE A 317 27.67 6.61 22.20
CA PHE A 317 26.38 6.17 22.74
C PHE A 317 26.19 4.65 22.61
N ILE A 318 26.55 4.04 21.47
CA ILE A 318 26.52 2.57 21.29
C ILE A 318 27.39 1.87 22.34
N GLN A 319 28.60 2.40 22.60
CA GLN A 319 29.50 1.85 23.62
C GLN A 319 28.92 2.01 25.03
N GLN A 320 28.39 3.19 25.36
CA GLN A 320 27.80 3.49 26.66
C GLN A 320 26.60 2.59 26.97
N MET A 321 25.75 2.32 25.97
CA MET A 321 24.57 1.48 26.09
C MET A 321 24.87 -0.02 25.93
N ASN A 322 26.15 -0.39 25.71
CA ASN A 322 26.62 -1.75 25.48
C ASN A 322 25.90 -2.45 24.31
N TYR A 323 25.57 -1.71 23.26
CA TYR A 323 24.96 -2.25 22.05
C TYR A 323 26.02 -2.93 21.15
N PRO A 324 25.61 -3.91 20.32
CA PRO A 324 26.53 -4.56 19.38
C PRO A 324 27.21 -3.55 18.44
N ALA A 325 28.50 -3.75 18.16
CA ALA A 325 29.27 -2.85 17.29
C ALA A 325 28.72 -2.73 15.85
N ASN A 326 27.93 -3.72 15.43
CA ASN A 326 27.21 -3.73 14.15
C ASN A 326 25.83 -3.03 14.17
N THR A 327 25.53 -2.28 15.24
CA THR A 327 24.34 -1.41 15.29
C THR A 327 24.43 -0.33 14.22
N GLN A 328 23.38 -0.19 13.41
CA GLN A 328 23.29 0.78 12.33
C GLN A 328 23.15 2.20 12.87
N ILE A 329 23.85 3.17 12.26
CA ILE A 329 23.76 4.59 12.59
C ILE A 329 23.26 5.36 11.37
N GLN A 330 22.25 6.21 11.58
CA GLN A 330 21.77 7.13 10.56
C GLN A 330 21.72 8.56 11.12
N VAL A 331 22.44 9.50 10.49
CA VAL A 331 22.47 10.91 10.90
C VAL A 331 21.64 11.73 9.91
N LEU A 332 20.67 12.47 10.43
CA LEU A 332 19.63 13.19 9.68
C LEU A 332 19.74 14.69 9.98
N PRO A 333 19.84 15.57 8.97
CA PRO A 333 19.64 17.00 9.19
C PRO A 333 18.15 17.33 9.36
N GLU A 334 17.83 18.39 10.10
CA GLU A 334 16.47 18.96 10.16
C GLU A 334 15.94 19.26 8.75
N GLY A 335 14.77 18.74 8.42
CA GLY A 335 14.16 18.80 7.08
C GLY A 335 14.64 17.71 6.10
N GLY A 336 15.61 16.87 6.49
CA GLY A 336 16.12 15.72 5.75
C GLY A 336 15.71 14.38 6.34
N GLU A 337 14.67 14.35 7.17
CA GLU A 337 14.27 13.17 7.93
C GLU A 337 13.65 12.08 7.04
N THR A 338 13.93 10.82 7.36
CA THR A 338 13.42 9.67 6.59
C THR A 338 12.13 9.12 7.18
N PRO A 339 11.26 8.45 6.40
CA PRO A 339 10.03 7.85 6.92
C PRO A 339 10.24 6.91 8.12
N ILE A 340 11.35 6.18 8.13
CA ILE A 340 11.74 5.27 9.23
C ILE A 340 12.07 6.05 10.52
N PHE A 341 12.54 7.29 10.42
CA PHE A 341 12.72 8.15 11.59
C PHE A 341 11.39 8.79 12.01
N LYS A 342 10.61 9.29 11.04
CA LYS A 342 9.33 9.97 11.28
C LYS A 342 8.31 9.08 11.99
N GLN A 343 8.35 7.75 11.78
CA GLN A 343 7.41 6.80 12.38
C GLN A 343 7.38 6.82 13.92
N PHE A 344 8.48 7.24 14.56
CA PHE A 344 8.58 7.31 16.02
C PHE A 344 7.87 8.54 16.61
N PHE A 345 7.36 9.45 15.78
CA PHE A 345 6.71 10.69 16.19
C PHE A 345 5.22 10.67 15.83
N ARG A 346 4.34 11.03 16.78
CA ARG A 346 2.88 10.95 16.60
C ARG A 346 2.27 12.10 15.79
N ASP A 347 2.95 13.24 15.72
CA ASP A 347 2.46 14.51 15.17
C ASP A 347 3.39 15.06 14.07
N TRP A 348 4.17 14.18 13.41
CA TRP A 348 5.05 14.59 12.32
C TRP A 348 4.26 15.10 11.11
N LYS A 349 4.58 16.31 10.63
CA LYS A 349 3.97 16.95 9.45
C LYS A 349 5.07 17.45 8.53
N ASP A 350 4.99 17.15 7.23
CA ASP A 350 5.95 17.67 6.25
C ASP A 350 5.63 19.13 5.87
N LYS A 351 6.66 19.93 5.57
CA LYS A 351 6.60 21.40 5.42
C LYS A 351 5.61 21.90 4.34
N ASP A 352 5.14 21.01 3.46
CA ASP A 352 4.18 21.29 2.37
C ASP A 352 2.97 20.35 2.40
N GLN A 353 2.75 19.62 3.50
CA GLN A 353 1.58 18.77 3.69
C GLN A 353 0.42 19.63 4.22
N SER A 354 -0.69 19.69 3.47
CA SER A 354 -1.91 20.36 3.92
C SER A 354 -2.44 19.67 5.17
N ASP A 355 -2.82 20.46 6.19
CA ASP A 355 -3.47 19.93 7.38
C ASP A 355 -4.88 19.46 7.03
N GLY A 356 -5.12 18.15 6.92
CA GLY A 356 -6.44 17.57 6.64
C GLY A 356 -6.37 16.14 6.09
N PHE A 357 -7.54 15.48 5.96
CA PHE A 357 -7.66 14.21 5.26
C PHE A 357 -7.30 14.41 3.78
N GLY A 358 -6.16 13.84 3.38
CA GLY A 358 -5.69 13.63 2.01
C GLY A 358 -5.94 14.72 0.96
N LYS A 359 -4.87 15.27 0.40
CA LYS A 359 -4.49 14.70 -0.90
C LYS A 359 -3.27 13.85 -0.63
N VAL A 360 -3.39 12.54 -0.86
CA VAL A 360 -2.21 11.69 -1.04
C VAL A 360 -1.59 12.11 -2.36
N TYR A 361 -0.79 13.18 -2.35
CA TYR A 361 0.43 13.08 -3.13
C TYR A 361 1.20 11.98 -2.45
N VAL A 362 1.29 10.83 -3.13
CA VAL A 362 2.23 9.78 -2.76
C VAL A 362 3.61 10.43 -2.74
N THR A 363 4.06 10.88 -1.57
CA THR A 363 5.41 11.40 -1.36
C THR A 363 6.37 10.24 -1.15
N GLU A 364 6.39 9.30 -2.10
CA GLU A 364 7.51 8.39 -2.32
C GLU A 364 7.77 8.30 -3.83
N ARG A 365 8.93 8.75 -4.29
CA ARG A 365 10.01 7.84 -4.76
C ARG A 365 9.63 6.94 -5.95
N VAL A 366 8.70 7.36 -6.80
CA VAL A 366 8.68 7.00 -8.22
C VAL A 366 9.05 8.28 -9.00
N ALA A 367 9.84 8.17 -10.07
CA ALA A 367 10.04 9.28 -11.00
C ALA A 367 8.67 9.88 -11.35
N ARG A 368 8.50 11.22 -11.31
CA ARG A 368 7.24 11.85 -11.73
C ARG A 368 6.97 11.38 -13.16
N ILE A 369 5.94 10.56 -13.33
CA ILE A 369 5.39 10.23 -14.64
C ILE A 369 4.70 11.51 -15.12
N GLU A 370 5.09 12.06 -16.27
CA GLU A 370 4.37 13.20 -16.88
C GLU A 370 2.91 12.83 -17.01
N GLN A 371 1.99 13.61 -16.43
CA GLN A 371 0.56 13.35 -16.57
C GLN A 371 0.16 13.56 -18.04
N VAL A 372 -0.26 12.48 -18.70
CA VAL A 372 -0.69 12.51 -20.10
C VAL A 372 -2.22 12.58 -20.09
N GLU A 373 -2.80 13.59 -20.74
CA GLU A 373 -4.25 13.68 -20.93
C GLU A 373 -4.77 12.46 -21.70
N PHE A 374 -5.94 11.95 -21.31
CA PHE A 374 -6.53 10.75 -21.90
C PHE A 374 -7.02 11.03 -23.34
N ASP A 375 -6.49 10.28 -24.31
CA ASP A 375 -6.92 10.29 -25.71
C ASP A 375 -7.10 8.84 -26.18
N ALA A 376 -8.35 8.38 -26.24
CA ALA A 376 -8.68 7.00 -26.63
C ALA A 376 -8.09 6.61 -28.01
N THR A 377 -7.94 7.58 -28.93
CA THR A 377 -7.40 7.30 -30.27
C THR A 377 -5.90 7.03 -30.26
N LYS A 378 -5.16 7.57 -29.29
CA LYS A 378 -3.70 7.40 -29.14
C LYS A 378 -3.30 6.43 -28.04
N LEU A 379 -4.27 5.88 -27.33
CA LEU A 379 -4.05 4.98 -26.20
C LEU A 379 -3.21 3.75 -26.57
N HIS A 380 -3.43 3.20 -27.77
CA HIS A 380 -2.66 2.07 -28.29
C HIS A 380 -1.19 2.41 -28.61
N GLU A 381 -0.84 3.69 -28.73
CA GLU A 381 0.50 4.20 -29.05
C GLU A 381 1.27 4.67 -27.80
N SER A 382 0.60 4.86 -26.65
CA SER A 382 1.19 5.42 -25.42
C SER A 382 1.07 4.49 -24.19
N PRO A 383 2.11 3.69 -23.89
CA PRO A 383 2.16 2.86 -22.69
C PRO A 383 2.05 3.65 -21.37
N GLN A 384 2.50 4.92 -21.34
CA GLN A 384 2.34 5.77 -20.16
C GLN A 384 0.89 6.18 -19.94
N MET A 385 0.14 6.50 -21.00
CA MET A 385 -1.30 6.81 -20.92
C MET A 385 -2.09 5.58 -20.44
N ALA A 386 -1.77 4.40 -20.98
CA ALA A 386 -2.39 3.15 -20.56
C ALA A 386 -2.17 2.84 -19.07
N ALA A 387 -0.95 3.06 -18.57
CA ALA A 387 -0.60 2.83 -17.17
C ALA A 387 -1.22 3.86 -16.21
N GLN A 388 -1.34 5.14 -16.61
CA GLN A 388 -1.94 6.18 -15.76
C GLN A 388 -3.46 6.07 -15.65
N HIS A 389 -4.12 5.71 -16.75
CA HIS A 389 -5.58 5.63 -16.80
C HIS A 389 -6.12 4.21 -16.56
N ASN A 390 -5.25 3.23 -16.31
CA ASN A 390 -5.60 1.80 -16.18
C ASN A 390 -6.42 1.26 -17.35
N MET A 391 -6.10 1.70 -18.57
CA MET A 391 -6.79 1.37 -19.82
C MET A 391 -5.81 0.74 -20.80
N VAL A 392 -5.93 -0.54 -21.10
CA VAL A 392 -4.99 -1.21 -22.03
C VAL A 392 -5.29 -0.88 -23.50
N ASP A 393 -6.55 -0.55 -23.80
CA ASP A 393 -7.07 0.01 -25.04
C ASP A 393 -8.46 0.67 -24.80
N ASP A 394 -9.19 0.97 -25.87
CA ASP A 394 -10.52 1.62 -25.86
C ASP A 394 -11.71 0.64 -25.69
N GLY A 395 -11.44 -0.62 -25.36
CA GLY A 395 -12.46 -1.67 -25.21
C GLY A 395 -13.10 -2.12 -26.53
N SER A 396 -12.50 -1.86 -27.71
CA SER A 396 -13.05 -2.23 -29.03
C SER A 396 -12.76 -3.66 -29.50
N GLY A 397 -11.97 -4.41 -28.74
CA GLY A 397 -11.64 -5.80 -29.00
C GLY A 397 -12.81 -6.78 -28.90
N LYS A 398 -12.52 -8.05 -29.17
CA LYS A 398 -13.52 -9.13 -29.12
C LYS A 398 -13.86 -9.46 -27.66
N VAL A 399 -15.14 -9.43 -27.32
CA VAL A 399 -15.65 -9.76 -25.98
C VAL A 399 -16.44 -11.08 -26.05
N GLU A 400 -16.15 -11.99 -25.13
CA GLU A 400 -16.93 -13.21 -24.89
C GLU A 400 -17.25 -13.30 -23.40
N ILE A 401 -18.54 -13.42 -23.05
CA ILE A 401 -19.02 -13.45 -21.66
C ILE A 401 -19.67 -14.81 -21.37
N TRP A 402 -19.28 -15.40 -20.25
CA TRP A 402 -19.90 -16.59 -19.69
C TRP A 402 -20.41 -16.31 -18.28
N ARG A 403 -21.59 -16.84 -17.95
CA ARG A 403 -22.03 -17.02 -16.57
C ARG A 403 -21.40 -18.28 -16.01
N VAL A 404 -21.05 -18.24 -14.74
CA VAL A 404 -20.56 -19.39 -13.97
C VAL A 404 -21.72 -20.20 -13.43
N GLU A 405 -21.70 -21.49 -13.70
CA GLU A 405 -22.59 -22.49 -13.12
C GLU A 405 -21.78 -23.66 -12.60
N SER A 406 -22.38 -24.49 -11.73
CA SER A 406 -21.72 -25.68 -11.15
C SER A 406 -21.25 -26.70 -12.20
N ASN A 407 -21.82 -26.67 -13.41
CA ASN A 407 -21.43 -27.51 -14.53
C ASN A 407 -20.42 -26.86 -15.51
N GLY A 408 -19.99 -25.61 -15.26
CA GLY A 408 -18.97 -24.93 -16.05
C GLY A 408 -19.32 -23.50 -16.51
N ARG A 409 -18.78 -23.11 -17.67
CA ARG A 409 -18.95 -21.79 -18.29
C ARG A 409 -20.13 -21.80 -19.26
N ILE A 410 -21.19 -21.07 -18.95
CA ILE A 410 -22.39 -20.99 -19.79
C ILE A 410 -22.39 -19.67 -20.58
N PRO A 411 -22.35 -19.69 -21.92
CA PRO A 411 -22.30 -18.47 -22.72
C PRO A 411 -23.49 -17.54 -22.44
N VAL A 412 -23.22 -16.26 -22.28
CA VAL A 412 -24.23 -15.19 -22.20
C VAL A 412 -24.55 -14.73 -23.62
N GLU A 413 -25.83 -14.44 -23.87
CA GLU A 413 -26.28 -13.95 -25.18
C GLU A 413 -25.74 -12.52 -25.43
N PRO A 414 -25.20 -12.21 -26.63
CA PRO A 414 -24.62 -10.89 -26.92
C PRO A 414 -25.56 -9.70 -26.71
N GLN A 415 -26.88 -9.91 -26.83
CA GLN A 415 -27.89 -8.87 -26.56
C GLN A 415 -27.93 -8.47 -25.07
N SER A 416 -27.51 -9.37 -24.19
CA SER A 416 -27.47 -9.18 -22.73
C SER A 416 -26.11 -8.69 -22.22
N TYR A 417 -25.13 -8.43 -23.09
CA TYR A 417 -23.84 -7.90 -22.66
C TYR A 417 -24.03 -6.52 -22.01
N GLY A 418 -23.41 -6.35 -20.84
CA GLY A 418 -23.62 -5.18 -19.97
C GLY A 418 -24.76 -5.35 -18.98
N GLN A 419 -25.42 -6.51 -18.93
CA GLN A 419 -26.43 -6.86 -17.92
C GLN A 419 -25.90 -7.96 -17.01
N PHE A 420 -25.75 -7.66 -15.73
CA PHE A 420 -25.23 -8.57 -14.71
C PHE A 420 -26.25 -8.76 -13.60
N TYR A 421 -26.23 -9.93 -12.98
CA TYR A 421 -27.08 -10.27 -11.83
C TYR A 421 -26.20 -10.43 -10.60
N GLY A 422 -26.56 -9.77 -9.50
CA GLY A 422 -25.81 -9.81 -8.25
C GLY A 422 -25.74 -11.20 -7.62
N GLY A 423 -26.63 -12.13 -7.99
CA GLY A 423 -26.58 -13.53 -7.57
C GLY A 423 -25.67 -14.44 -8.42
N ASP A 424 -25.04 -13.92 -9.47
CA ASP A 424 -24.22 -14.72 -10.40
C ASP A 424 -22.74 -14.27 -10.38
N CYS A 425 -21.85 -15.16 -10.83
CA CYS A 425 -20.48 -14.80 -11.23
C CYS A 425 -20.34 -14.88 -12.75
N TYR A 426 -19.51 -14.01 -13.33
CA TYR A 426 -19.28 -13.95 -14.77
C TYR A 426 -17.78 -13.98 -15.08
N ILE A 427 -17.44 -14.68 -16.16
CA ILE A 427 -16.10 -14.70 -16.74
C ILE A 427 -16.18 -14.00 -18.09
N ILE A 428 -15.36 -12.98 -18.30
CA ILE A 428 -15.35 -12.17 -19.51
C ILE A 428 -13.97 -12.27 -20.13
N LEU A 429 -13.86 -12.91 -21.29
CA LEU A 429 -12.65 -12.91 -22.10
C LEU A 429 -12.70 -11.72 -23.05
N TYR A 430 -11.71 -10.85 -22.91
CA TYR A 430 -11.47 -9.76 -23.83
C TYR A 430 -10.19 -10.03 -24.62
N THR A 431 -10.28 -10.00 -25.95
CA THR A 431 -9.14 -10.18 -26.85
C THR A 431 -8.93 -8.91 -27.67
N TYR A 432 -7.74 -8.33 -27.55
CA TYR A 432 -7.33 -7.11 -28.23
C TYR A 432 -5.99 -7.34 -28.96
N PRO A 433 -5.54 -6.45 -29.86
CA PRO A 433 -4.40 -6.72 -30.74
C PRO A 433 -3.09 -7.11 -30.02
N LYS A 434 -2.91 -6.68 -28.76
CA LYS A 434 -1.69 -6.94 -27.98
C LYS A 434 -1.83 -8.06 -26.95
N GLY A 435 -3.00 -8.68 -26.80
CA GLY A 435 -3.17 -9.79 -25.85
C GLY A 435 -4.61 -10.09 -25.45
N GLN A 436 -4.74 -10.75 -24.30
CA GLN A 436 -6.01 -11.22 -23.75
C GLN A 436 -6.13 -10.86 -22.27
N ILE A 437 -7.34 -10.49 -21.84
CA ILE A 437 -7.70 -10.24 -20.45
C ILE A 437 -8.90 -11.11 -20.08
N ILE A 438 -8.84 -11.75 -18.92
CA ILE A 438 -9.96 -12.47 -18.33
C ILE A 438 -10.42 -11.69 -17.09
N TYR A 439 -11.59 -11.07 -17.18
CA TYR A 439 -12.27 -10.53 -15.99
C TYR A 439 -13.10 -11.62 -15.32
N THR A 440 -12.99 -11.73 -14.00
CA THR A 440 -13.87 -12.53 -13.16
C THR A 440 -14.73 -11.58 -12.33
N TRP A 441 -15.93 -11.27 -12.81
CA TRP A 441 -16.89 -10.40 -12.13
C TRP A 441 -17.71 -11.21 -11.12
N GLN A 442 -17.84 -10.70 -9.90
CA GLN A 442 -18.49 -11.40 -8.80
C GLN A 442 -19.61 -10.53 -8.23
N GLY A 443 -20.84 -11.06 -8.30
CA GLY A 443 -22.01 -10.41 -7.75
C GLY A 443 -22.01 -10.39 -6.22
N ALA A 444 -22.65 -9.39 -5.63
CA ALA A 444 -22.71 -9.18 -4.19
C ALA A 444 -23.48 -10.28 -3.43
N HIS A 445 -24.38 -10.98 -4.12
CA HIS A 445 -25.20 -12.08 -3.60
C HIS A 445 -24.82 -13.44 -4.21
N ALA A 446 -23.67 -13.54 -4.89
CA ALA A 446 -23.18 -14.80 -5.43
C ALA A 446 -22.82 -15.77 -4.30
N THR A 447 -23.12 -17.05 -4.48
CA THR A 447 -22.85 -18.06 -3.45
C THR A 447 -21.35 -18.37 -3.35
N LEU A 448 -20.90 -18.87 -2.19
CA LEU A 448 -19.50 -19.27 -2.00
C LEU A 448 -19.04 -20.34 -3.00
N ASP A 449 -19.95 -21.24 -3.41
CA ASP A 449 -19.67 -22.23 -4.45
C ASP A 449 -19.37 -21.55 -5.79
N GLU A 450 -20.12 -20.51 -6.16
CA GLU A 450 -19.95 -19.82 -7.44
C GLU A 450 -18.69 -18.95 -7.42
N LEU A 451 -18.36 -18.35 -6.28
CA LEU A 451 -17.11 -17.60 -6.09
C LEU A 451 -15.89 -18.53 -6.24
N THR A 452 -15.95 -19.75 -5.69
CA THR A 452 -14.86 -20.73 -5.83
C THR A 452 -14.80 -21.34 -7.23
N THR A 453 -15.95 -21.66 -7.81
CA THR A 453 -16.07 -22.20 -9.18
C THR A 453 -15.62 -21.18 -10.22
N SER A 454 -15.97 -19.89 -10.06
CA SER A 454 -15.53 -18.83 -10.96
C SER A 454 -14.01 -18.69 -10.98
N ALA A 455 -13.35 -18.73 -9.82
CA ALA A 455 -11.89 -18.72 -9.73
C ALA A 455 -11.26 -19.93 -10.43
N PHE A 456 -11.83 -21.13 -10.24
CA PHE A 456 -11.35 -22.34 -10.90
C PHE A 456 -11.50 -22.27 -12.43
N LEU A 457 -12.68 -21.86 -12.92
CA LEU A 457 -12.97 -21.76 -14.34
C LEU A 457 -12.16 -20.67 -15.05
N THR A 458 -11.82 -19.57 -14.35
CA THR A 458 -10.92 -18.54 -14.86
C THR A 458 -9.52 -19.09 -15.11
N VAL A 459 -8.97 -19.85 -14.15
CA VAL A 459 -7.66 -20.50 -14.33
C VAL A 459 -7.71 -21.56 -15.44
N GLN A 460 -8.82 -22.30 -15.55
CA GLN A 460 -9.01 -23.28 -16.63
C GLN A 460 -9.05 -22.60 -18.01
N LEU A 461 -9.73 -21.45 -18.13
CA LEU A 461 -9.76 -20.67 -19.36
C LEU A 461 -8.37 -20.16 -19.73
N ASP A 462 -7.64 -19.57 -18.77
CA ASP A 462 -6.28 -19.08 -19.02
C ASP A 462 -5.35 -20.19 -19.50
N ARG A 463 -5.40 -21.38 -18.88
CA ARG A 463 -4.63 -22.55 -19.34
C ARG A 463 -4.96 -22.97 -20.77
N SER A 464 -6.22 -22.80 -21.21
CA SER A 464 -6.60 -23.07 -22.61
C SER A 464 -6.14 -22.00 -23.60
N LEU A 465 -5.66 -20.86 -23.07
CA LEU A 465 -5.07 -19.74 -23.80
C LEU A 465 -3.54 -19.67 -23.55
N ASP A 466 -2.91 -20.83 -23.39
CA ASP A 466 -1.47 -20.99 -23.13
C ASP A 466 -0.94 -20.33 -21.83
N GLY A 467 -1.83 -19.90 -20.92
CA GLY A 467 -1.45 -19.29 -19.64
C GLY A 467 -0.92 -17.86 -19.75
N HIS A 468 -1.24 -17.16 -20.85
CA HIS A 468 -0.74 -15.81 -21.14
C HIS A 468 -1.76 -14.71 -20.87
N ALA A 469 -3.01 -15.04 -20.52
CA ALA A 469 -4.04 -14.03 -20.33
C ALA A 469 -3.89 -13.33 -18.98
N VAL A 470 -4.11 -12.01 -18.96
CA VAL A 470 -4.12 -11.23 -17.72
C VAL A 470 -5.42 -11.53 -16.98
N GLN A 471 -5.33 -12.05 -15.75
CA GLN A 471 -6.51 -12.35 -14.94
C GLN A 471 -6.81 -11.20 -13.97
N ILE A 472 -8.04 -10.67 -14.00
CA ILE A 472 -8.49 -9.57 -13.14
C ILE A 472 -9.78 -9.98 -12.43
N ARG A 473 -9.77 -9.97 -11.09
CA ARG A 473 -10.96 -10.22 -10.28
C ARG A 473 -11.65 -8.89 -9.97
N VAL A 474 -12.96 -8.84 -10.14
CA VAL A 474 -13.78 -7.62 -10.01
C VAL A 474 -14.99 -7.93 -9.15
N SER A 475 -15.20 -7.15 -8.09
CA SER A 475 -16.44 -7.21 -7.30
C SER A 475 -17.48 -6.25 -7.88
N GLN A 476 -18.76 -6.60 -7.75
CA GLN A 476 -19.89 -5.72 -8.09
C GLN A 476 -19.69 -4.31 -7.52
N GLY A 477 -19.83 -3.29 -8.37
CA GLY A 477 -19.64 -1.88 -8.03
C GLY A 477 -18.19 -1.38 -8.11
N LYS A 478 -17.21 -2.28 -8.19
CA LYS A 478 -15.77 -1.99 -8.31
C LYS A 478 -15.22 -2.28 -9.71
N GLU A 479 -16.06 -2.16 -10.74
CA GLU A 479 -15.65 -2.38 -12.12
C GLU A 479 -14.61 -1.33 -12.56
N PRO A 480 -13.44 -1.76 -13.07
CA PRO A 480 -12.45 -0.83 -13.59
C PRO A 480 -12.95 -0.17 -14.89
N LEU A 481 -12.43 1.03 -15.17
CA LEU A 481 -12.73 1.81 -16.38
C LEU A 481 -12.70 0.96 -17.66
N HIS A 482 -11.67 0.13 -17.79
CA HIS A 482 -11.50 -0.71 -18.98
C HIS A 482 -12.64 -1.74 -19.13
N LEU A 483 -13.06 -2.39 -18.03
CA LEU A 483 -14.19 -3.33 -18.08
C LEU A 483 -15.48 -2.63 -18.52
N LEU A 484 -15.71 -1.42 -18.02
CA LEU A 484 -16.89 -0.64 -18.38
C LEU A 484 -16.85 -0.22 -19.87
N SER A 485 -15.67 0.10 -20.40
CA SER A 485 -15.50 0.49 -21.82
C SER A 485 -15.85 -0.63 -22.82
N LEU A 486 -15.84 -1.90 -22.38
CA LEU A 486 -16.21 -3.05 -23.21
C LEU A 486 -17.67 -2.98 -23.70
N PHE A 487 -18.53 -2.24 -23.00
CA PHE A 487 -19.94 -2.09 -23.34
C PHE A 487 -20.23 -0.83 -24.16
N LYS A 488 -19.18 -0.09 -24.56
CA LYS A 488 -19.30 1.15 -25.35
C LYS A 488 -20.23 2.15 -24.66
N ASP A 489 -21.20 2.69 -25.39
CA ASP A 489 -22.15 3.67 -24.86
C ASP A 489 -23.29 3.02 -24.05
N LYS A 490 -23.32 1.68 -23.92
CA LYS A 490 -24.38 1.01 -23.17
C LYS A 490 -24.13 1.13 -21.67
N PRO A 491 -25.14 1.55 -20.88
CA PRO A 491 -25.06 1.54 -19.43
C PRO A 491 -24.83 0.12 -18.89
N LEU A 492 -24.08 0.02 -17.80
CA LEU A 492 -23.99 -1.21 -17.03
C LEU A 492 -25.29 -1.36 -16.22
N ILE A 493 -26.03 -2.45 -16.45
CA ILE A 493 -27.21 -2.80 -15.66
C ILE A 493 -26.82 -3.91 -14.68
N VAL A 494 -27.08 -3.69 -13.39
CA VAL A 494 -26.88 -4.67 -12.34
C VAL A 494 -28.22 -4.93 -11.65
N TYR A 495 -28.74 -6.16 -11.78
CA TYR A 495 -29.92 -6.62 -11.06
C TYR A 495 -29.51 -7.04 -9.65
N LYS A 496 -30.25 -6.59 -8.63
CA LYS A 496 -29.96 -6.80 -7.20
C LYS A 496 -29.90 -8.30 -6.91
N ASP A 497 -31.00 -8.97 -7.20
CA ASP A 497 -31.19 -10.38 -6.93
C ASP A 497 -31.37 -11.20 -8.20
N GLY A 498 -31.37 -12.51 -8.01
CA GLY A 498 -31.73 -13.48 -9.03
C GLY A 498 -30.54 -13.94 -9.84
N THR A 499 -30.86 -14.67 -10.89
CA THR A 499 -29.89 -15.34 -11.73
C THR A 499 -30.37 -15.30 -13.17
N SER A 500 -29.43 -15.18 -14.10
CA SER A 500 -29.73 -15.36 -15.52
C SER A 500 -29.88 -16.86 -15.91
N LYS A 501 -29.73 -17.80 -14.97
CA LYS A 501 -29.84 -19.27 -15.18
C LYS A 501 -31.17 -19.68 -15.78
N LYS A 502 -31.12 -20.58 -16.78
CA LYS A 502 -32.34 -21.20 -17.35
C LYS A 502 -32.99 -22.11 -16.31
N GLY A 503 -34.24 -21.83 -15.93
CA GLY A 503 -34.99 -22.63 -14.96
C GLY A 503 -34.72 -22.34 -13.48
N GLY A 504 -33.78 -21.44 -13.15
CA GLY A 504 -33.48 -20.98 -11.79
C GLY A 504 -34.10 -19.62 -11.43
N GLN A 505 -34.78 -18.98 -12.37
CA GLN A 505 -35.39 -17.66 -12.20
C GLN A 505 -36.64 -17.76 -11.32
N LYS A 506 -36.58 -17.22 -10.10
CA LYS A 506 -37.82 -16.70 -9.48
C LYS A 506 -38.39 -15.66 -10.45
N PRO A 507 -39.72 -15.63 -10.69
CA PRO A 507 -40.33 -14.56 -11.46
C PRO A 507 -39.86 -13.22 -10.89
N ALA A 508 -39.38 -12.33 -11.77
CA ALA A 508 -39.00 -10.99 -11.35
C ALA A 508 -40.17 -10.37 -10.58
N ALA A 509 -39.86 -9.65 -9.49
CA ALA A 509 -40.88 -8.97 -8.72
C ALA A 509 -41.73 -8.11 -9.68
N PRO A 510 -43.06 -8.11 -9.54
CA PRO A 510 -43.92 -7.40 -10.49
C PRO A 510 -43.76 -5.88 -10.39
N THR A 511 -43.32 -5.39 -9.22
CA THR A 511 -42.85 -4.01 -9.00
C THR A 511 -41.34 -4.03 -8.82
N ARG A 512 -40.61 -3.19 -9.57
CA ARG A 512 -39.14 -3.10 -9.52
C ARG A 512 -38.70 -1.65 -9.57
N LEU A 513 -37.68 -1.30 -8.80
CA LEU A 513 -37.11 0.05 -8.77
C LEU A 513 -35.65 -0.01 -9.22
N PHE A 514 -35.25 0.89 -10.10
CA PHE A 514 -33.88 1.01 -10.58
C PHE A 514 -33.36 2.42 -10.27
N GLN A 515 -32.19 2.49 -9.65
CA GLN A 515 -31.41 3.70 -9.44
C GLN A 515 -30.45 3.89 -10.62
N ILE A 516 -30.47 5.06 -11.24
CA ILE A 516 -29.62 5.42 -12.37
C ILE A 516 -28.71 6.55 -11.92
N ARG A 517 -27.41 6.25 -11.84
CA ARG A 517 -26.37 7.18 -11.40
C ARG A 517 -25.24 7.28 -12.42
N ARG A 518 -24.74 8.49 -12.64
CA ARG A 518 -23.53 8.74 -13.43
C ARG A 518 -22.29 8.73 -12.53
N ASN A 519 -21.26 8.03 -12.95
CA ASN A 519 -19.96 8.05 -12.27
C ASN A 519 -19.04 9.18 -12.76
N LEU A 520 -18.00 9.48 -11.98
CA LEU A 520 -16.91 10.44 -12.33
C LEU A 520 -16.17 10.07 -13.64
N ALA A 521 -16.35 8.83 -14.09
CA ALA A 521 -15.71 8.22 -15.24
C ALA A 521 -16.55 8.27 -16.54
N SER A 522 -17.62 9.07 -16.57
CA SER A 522 -18.54 9.31 -17.71
C SER A 522 -19.49 8.17 -18.10
N ILE A 523 -19.56 7.07 -17.34
CA ILE A 523 -20.43 5.92 -17.63
C ILE A 523 -21.63 5.90 -16.67
N THR A 524 -22.82 5.67 -17.21
CA THR A 524 -24.06 5.54 -16.44
C THR A 524 -24.20 4.11 -15.90
N ARG A 525 -24.40 3.98 -14.59
CA ARG A 525 -24.71 2.71 -13.91
C ARG A 525 -26.18 2.66 -13.56
N ILE A 526 -26.78 1.50 -13.74
CA ILE A 526 -28.20 1.24 -13.49
C ILE A 526 -28.26 0.06 -12.55
N VAL A 527 -28.67 0.30 -11.31
CA VAL A 527 -28.69 -0.73 -10.26
C VAL A 527 -30.12 -0.92 -9.79
N GLU A 528 -30.60 -2.15 -9.79
CA GLU A 528 -31.88 -2.47 -9.16
C GLU A 528 -31.77 -2.32 -7.64
N VAL A 529 -32.78 -1.73 -7.02
CA VAL A 529 -32.86 -1.50 -5.57
C VAL A 529 -34.22 -1.98 -5.06
N ASP A 530 -34.38 -2.01 -3.73
CA ASP A 530 -35.68 -2.33 -3.14
C ASP A 530 -36.75 -1.34 -3.64
N ALA A 531 -37.93 -1.85 -3.98
CA ALA A 531 -39.07 -1.03 -4.38
C ALA A 531 -39.72 -0.37 -3.15
N ASP A 532 -38.97 0.51 -2.49
CA ASP A 532 -39.36 1.23 -1.27
C ASP A 532 -39.01 2.71 -1.42
N ALA A 533 -39.84 3.59 -0.85
CA ALA A 533 -39.63 5.03 -0.91
C ALA A 533 -38.30 5.45 -0.25
N THR A 534 -37.78 4.69 0.72
CA THR A 534 -36.48 4.99 1.36
C THR A 534 -35.29 4.84 0.41
N SER A 535 -35.45 4.12 -0.70
CA SER A 535 -34.38 3.90 -1.68
C SER A 535 -34.19 5.07 -2.65
N LEU A 536 -35.09 6.07 -2.65
CA LEU A 536 -34.98 7.24 -3.51
C LEU A 536 -33.81 8.16 -3.08
N ASN A 537 -33.28 8.90 -4.04
CA ASN A 537 -32.21 9.86 -3.83
C ASN A 537 -32.36 11.04 -4.81
N SER A 538 -32.41 12.27 -4.29
CA SER A 538 -32.54 13.49 -5.09
C SER A 538 -31.47 13.71 -6.15
N ASN A 539 -30.33 13.02 -6.12
CA ASN A 539 -29.30 13.13 -7.15
C ASN A 539 -29.46 12.26 -8.37
N ASP A 540 -30.28 11.23 -8.26
CA ASP A 540 -30.32 10.20 -9.26
C ASP A 540 -31.64 10.23 -10.00
N VAL A 541 -31.66 9.58 -11.16
CA VAL A 541 -32.91 9.24 -11.82
C VAL A 541 -33.33 7.84 -11.37
N PHE A 542 -34.63 7.64 -11.19
CA PHE A 542 -35.18 6.33 -10.87
C PHE A 542 -36.18 5.87 -11.91
N VAL A 543 -36.20 4.56 -12.19
CA VAL A 543 -37.23 3.90 -12.99
C VAL A 543 -38.00 2.93 -12.10
N LEU A 544 -39.28 3.23 -11.87
CA LEU A 544 -40.22 2.36 -11.19
C LEU A 544 -41.07 1.63 -12.22
N LYS A 545 -40.88 0.31 -12.34
CA LYS A 545 -41.72 -0.57 -13.16
C LYS A 545 -42.86 -1.12 -12.31
N LEU A 546 -44.08 -1.06 -12.81
CA LEU A 546 -45.29 -1.62 -12.19
C LEU A 546 -45.72 -2.93 -12.89
N PRO A 547 -46.64 -3.71 -12.26
CA PRO A 547 -47.10 -4.99 -12.82
C PRO A 547 -47.74 -4.88 -14.21
N SER A 548 -48.28 -3.71 -14.56
CA SER A 548 -48.96 -3.45 -15.84
C SER A 548 -48.00 -3.22 -17.03
N ASN A 549 -46.69 -3.33 -16.86
CA ASN A 549 -45.67 -2.87 -17.80
C ASN A 549 -45.74 -1.36 -18.10
N ALA A 550 -46.45 -0.61 -17.28
CA ALA A 550 -46.32 0.84 -17.16
C ALA A 550 -45.46 1.18 -15.93
N GLY A 551 -45.08 2.44 -15.77
CA GLY A 551 -44.24 2.85 -14.67
C GLY A 551 -44.00 4.35 -14.62
N TYR A 552 -43.01 4.73 -13.82
CA TYR A 552 -42.61 6.12 -13.65
C TYR A 552 -41.10 6.25 -13.85
N THR A 553 -40.70 7.36 -14.47
CA THR A 553 -39.33 7.85 -14.47
C THR A 553 -39.30 9.04 -13.53
N TRP A 554 -38.79 8.83 -12.32
CA TRP A 554 -38.71 9.86 -11.29
C TRP A 554 -37.38 10.60 -11.39
N ILE A 555 -37.46 11.93 -11.52
CA ILE A 555 -36.30 12.80 -11.70
C ILE A 555 -36.01 13.52 -10.39
N GLY A 556 -34.91 13.14 -9.74
CA GLY A 556 -34.38 13.87 -8.60
C GLY A 556 -33.94 15.28 -8.99
N LYS A 557 -34.01 16.23 -8.08
CA LYS A 557 -33.65 17.63 -8.36
C LYS A 557 -32.18 17.85 -8.77
N GLY A 558 -31.27 16.98 -8.32
CA GLY A 558 -29.83 17.00 -8.66
C GLY A 558 -29.47 16.11 -9.86
N ALA A 559 -30.45 15.48 -10.50
CA ALA A 559 -30.21 14.55 -11.59
C ALA A 559 -29.73 15.23 -12.88
N SER A 560 -28.86 14.53 -13.61
CA SER A 560 -28.29 14.97 -14.89
C SER A 560 -29.08 14.45 -16.10
N ARG A 561 -28.87 15.10 -17.26
CA ARG A 561 -29.47 14.66 -18.54
C ARG A 561 -28.95 13.29 -18.98
N GLU A 562 -27.72 12.93 -18.61
CA GLU A 562 -27.15 11.62 -18.92
C GLU A 562 -27.85 10.50 -18.14
N GLU A 563 -28.22 10.74 -16.88
CA GLU A 563 -28.99 9.78 -16.08
C GLU A 563 -30.41 9.62 -16.63
N GLU A 564 -31.05 10.69 -17.12
CA GLU A 564 -32.33 10.58 -17.81
C GLU A 564 -32.24 9.68 -19.06
N LYS A 565 -31.15 9.76 -19.84
CA LYS A 565 -30.91 8.85 -20.97
C LYS A 565 -30.74 7.40 -20.51
N GLY A 566 -30.03 7.18 -19.41
CA GLY A 566 -29.92 5.85 -18.78
C GLY A 566 -31.27 5.29 -18.37
N ALA A 567 -32.15 6.13 -17.82
CA ALA A 567 -33.52 5.75 -17.46
C ALA A 567 -34.36 5.32 -18.68
N GLN A 568 -34.25 6.04 -19.79
CA GLN A 568 -34.90 5.66 -21.05
C GLN A 568 -34.37 4.31 -21.57
N TYR A 569 -33.06 4.08 -21.47
CA TYR A 569 -32.43 2.82 -21.87
C TYR A 569 -32.99 1.63 -21.07
N VAL A 570 -32.99 1.71 -19.73
CA VAL A 570 -33.51 0.61 -18.90
C VAL A 570 -35.02 0.43 -19.06
N ALA A 571 -35.80 1.50 -19.24
CA ALA A 571 -37.23 1.38 -19.55
C ALA A 571 -37.46 0.59 -20.85
N GLY A 572 -36.64 0.83 -21.88
CA GLY A 572 -36.64 0.06 -23.12
C GLY A 572 -36.27 -1.42 -22.93
N VAL A 573 -35.21 -1.71 -22.18
CA VAL A 573 -34.80 -3.08 -21.81
C VAL A 573 -35.91 -3.82 -21.07
N LEU A 574 -36.58 -3.13 -20.14
CA LEU A 574 -37.70 -3.67 -19.35
C LEU A 574 -39.02 -3.73 -20.11
N LYS A 575 -39.07 -3.24 -21.37
CA LYS A 575 -40.28 -3.05 -22.17
C LYS A 575 -41.39 -2.35 -21.38
N CYS A 576 -41.01 -1.30 -20.66
CA CYS A 576 -41.85 -0.54 -19.76
C CYS A 576 -42.15 0.84 -20.35
N GLN A 577 -43.42 1.26 -20.38
CA GLN A 577 -43.76 2.64 -20.68
C GLN A 577 -43.79 3.46 -19.39
N THR A 578 -42.91 4.45 -19.27
CA THR A 578 -42.80 5.27 -18.07
C THR A 578 -43.32 6.68 -18.29
N SER A 579 -44.04 7.23 -17.32
CA SER A 579 -44.36 8.64 -17.25
C SER A 579 -43.28 9.38 -16.47
N ARG A 580 -42.77 10.49 -17.03
CA ARG A 580 -41.80 11.35 -16.35
C ARG A 580 -42.50 12.09 -15.21
N ILE A 581 -41.92 12.03 -14.01
CA ILE A 581 -42.37 12.78 -12.83
C ILE A 581 -41.16 13.44 -12.17
N GLU A 582 -41.34 14.66 -11.70
CA GLU A 582 -40.29 15.42 -11.00
C GLU A 582 -40.43 15.25 -9.49
N GLU A 583 -39.32 15.27 -8.78
CA GLU A 583 -39.30 15.29 -7.33
C GLU A 583 -40.18 16.43 -6.76
N GLY A 584 -41.10 16.09 -5.86
CA GLY A 584 -42.08 16.99 -5.26
C GLY A 584 -43.42 17.06 -6.02
N GLN A 585 -43.52 16.46 -7.21
CA GLN A 585 -44.75 16.39 -8.01
C GLN A 585 -45.27 14.95 -8.15
N GLU A 586 -44.93 14.07 -7.21
CA GLU A 586 -45.24 12.66 -7.30
C GLU A 586 -46.73 12.37 -7.02
N PRO A 587 -47.41 11.58 -7.87
CA PRO A 587 -48.81 11.25 -7.67
C PRO A 587 -48.99 10.14 -6.62
N GLU A 588 -50.14 10.08 -5.94
CA GLU A 588 -50.44 9.05 -4.91
C GLU A 588 -50.19 7.59 -5.34
N PRO A 589 -50.49 7.16 -6.59
CA PRO A 589 -50.18 5.81 -7.04
C PRO A 589 -48.68 5.49 -7.06
N PHE A 590 -47.80 6.49 -7.26
CA PHE A 590 -46.36 6.31 -7.19
C PHE A 590 -45.94 5.94 -5.76
N TRP A 591 -46.39 6.72 -4.77
CA TRP A 591 -46.09 6.44 -3.36
C TRP A 591 -46.69 5.12 -2.90
N SER A 592 -47.92 4.81 -3.31
CA SER A 592 -48.58 3.54 -2.97
C SER A 592 -47.78 2.34 -3.48
N ALA A 593 -47.17 2.44 -4.65
CA ALA A 593 -46.33 1.38 -5.22
C ALA A 593 -44.99 1.19 -4.50
N LEU A 594 -44.52 2.19 -3.76
CA LEU A 594 -43.27 2.18 -2.99
C LEU A 594 -43.49 1.97 -1.47
N GLY A 595 -44.66 1.47 -1.09
CA GLY A 595 -44.98 1.22 0.32
C GLY A 595 -45.32 2.48 1.12
N GLY A 596 -45.81 3.52 0.45
CA GLY A 596 -46.15 4.82 1.02
C GLY A 596 -45.02 5.85 0.92
N LYS A 597 -45.33 7.11 1.23
CA LYS A 597 -44.32 8.18 1.28
C LYS A 597 -43.48 8.06 2.56
N LYS A 598 -42.17 8.01 2.41
CA LYS A 598 -41.19 7.92 3.52
C LYS A 598 -40.08 8.95 3.33
N GLU A 599 -39.25 9.11 4.36
CA GLU A 599 -38.03 9.90 4.23
C GLU A 599 -37.01 9.18 3.36
N TYR A 600 -36.34 9.94 2.50
CA TYR A 600 -35.31 9.49 1.58
C TYR A 600 -34.22 10.55 1.49
N GLN A 601 -33.14 10.28 0.76
CA GLN A 601 -31.99 11.18 0.73
C GLN A 601 -32.26 12.42 -0.14
N THR A 602 -32.19 13.62 0.46
CA THR A 602 -32.45 14.91 -0.20
C THR A 602 -31.48 16.03 0.22
N SER A 603 -30.28 15.70 0.73
CA SER A 603 -29.36 16.72 1.27
C SER A 603 -29.00 17.81 0.24
N ALA A 604 -28.82 19.05 0.70
CA ALA A 604 -28.61 20.19 -0.21
C ALA A 604 -27.32 20.07 -1.06
N GLN A 605 -26.31 19.39 -0.53
CA GLN A 605 -25.05 19.15 -1.23
C GLN A 605 -25.23 18.24 -2.46
N LEU A 606 -26.24 17.38 -2.44
CA LEU A 606 -26.60 16.55 -3.59
C LEU A 606 -27.08 17.47 -4.74
N LEU A 607 -27.91 18.48 -4.42
CA LEU A 607 -28.48 19.43 -5.39
C LEU A 607 -27.48 20.42 -6.01
N THR A 608 -26.21 20.41 -5.60
CA THR A 608 -25.22 21.42 -5.99
C THR A 608 -24.42 20.91 -7.21
N GLU A 609 -24.47 21.64 -8.33
CA GLU A 609 -23.69 21.31 -9.54
C GLU A 609 -22.16 21.52 -9.37
N SER A 610 -21.72 22.20 -8.31
CA SER A 610 -20.30 22.46 -8.05
C SER A 610 -19.61 21.24 -7.42
N GLU A 611 -18.60 20.68 -8.09
CA GLU A 611 -17.69 19.65 -7.56
C GLU A 611 -16.72 20.18 -6.48
N ASP A 612 -16.96 21.35 -5.89
CA ASP A 612 -15.99 22.03 -5.02
C ASP A 612 -15.61 21.19 -3.79
N HIS A 613 -16.55 20.36 -3.31
CA HIS A 613 -16.37 19.50 -2.13
C HIS A 613 -17.04 18.12 -2.34
N PRO A 614 -16.43 17.21 -3.11
CA PRO A 614 -17.00 15.87 -3.30
C PRO A 614 -17.01 15.12 -1.97
N PRO A 615 -18.00 14.24 -1.71
CA PRO A 615 -18.00 13.42 -0.51
C PRO A 615 -16.83 12.44 -0.52
N ARG A 616 -16.30 12.12 0.67
CA ARG A 616 -15.08 11.31 0.84
C ARG A 616 -15.26 10.30 1.95
N LEU A 617 -14.96 9.03 1.66
CA LEU A 617 -15.05 7.94 2.62
C LEU A 617 -13.65 7.55 3.10
N TYR A 618 -13.50 7.30 4.39
CA TYR A 618 -12.25 6.83 4.98
C TYR A 618 -12.50 5.64 5.89
N GLY A 619 -11.58 4.67 5.87
CA GLY A 619 -11.51 3.60 6.85
C GLY A 619 -10.60 4.00 8.00
N CYS A 620 -11.14 3.99 9.22
CA CYS A 620 -10.44 4.23 10.46
C CYS A 620 -10.20 2.89 11.17
N SER A 621 -8.99 2.36 11.04
CA SER A 621 -8.64 1.03 11.52
C SER A 621 -7.38 1.07 12.36
N ASN A 622 -7.31 0.27 13.43
CA ASN A 622 -6.06 0.02 14.15
C ASN A 622 -5.52 -1.41 13.92
N LYS A 623 -6.09 -2.17 12.97
CA LYS A 623 -5.67 -3.54 12.68
C LYS A 623 -4.18 -3.64 12.34
N THR A 624 -3.60 -2.59 11.74
CA THR A 624 -2.16 -2.47 11.45
C THR A 624 -1.27 -2.32 12.69
N GLY A 625 -1.85 -2.22 13.88
CA GLY A 625 -1.16 -1.95 15.14
C GLY A 625 -1.03 -0.46 15.47
N ARG A 626 -1.37 0.43 14.53
CA ARG A 626 -1.49 1.88 14.69
C ARG A 626 -2.87 2.28 14.18
N PHE A 627 -3.55 3.19 14.87
CA PHE A 627 -4.75 3.81 14.33
C PHE A 627 -4.39 4.61 13.07
N ILE A 628 -4.87 4.15 11.93
CA ILE A 628 -4.69 4.74 10.61
C ILE A 628 -6.05 5.14 10.06
N ILE A 629 -6.06 6.23 9.30
CA ILE A 629 -7.22 6.67 8.53
C ILE A 629 -6.79 6.69 7.07
N GLU A 630 -7.42 5.84 6.27
CA GLU A 630 -7.12 5.69 4.84
C GLU A 630 -8.35 6.01 4.02
N GLU A 631 -8.18 6.80 2.96
CA GLU A 631 -9.27 7.12 2.05
C GLU A 631 -9.66 5.89 1.24
N VAL A 632 -10.96 5.61 1.17
CA VAL A 632 -11.53 4.58 0.30
C VAL A 632 -11.72 5.20 -1.09
N PRO A 633 -10.95 4.77 -2.10
CA PRO A 633 -11.01 5.36 -3.42
C PRO A 633 -12.22 4.86 -4.22
N GLY A 634 -12.67 5.68 -5.16
CA GLY A 634 -13.74 5.34 -6.11
C GLY A 634 -15.14 5.57 -5.54
N GLU A 635 -16.13 4.98 -6.21
CA GLU A 635 -17.53 5.07 -5.74
C GLU A 635 -17.75 4.24 -4.48
N PHE A 636 -18.57 4.79 -3.58
CA PHE A 636 -18.92 4.15 -2.33
C PHE A 636 -19.99 3.08 -2.57
N THR A 637 -19.69 1.88 -2.09
CA THR A 637 -20.57 0.72 -2.08
C THR A 637 -20.70 0.22 -0.65
N GLN A 638 -21.79 -0.47 -0.33
CA GLN A 638 -21.98 -1.03 1.01
C GLN A 638 -20.90 -2.09 1.37
N GLU A 639 -20.17 -2.62 0.38
CA GLU A 639 -19.00 -3.50 0.60
C GLU A 639 -17.78 -2.78 1.18
N ASP A 640 -17.72 -1.45 1.06
CA ASP A 640 -16.62 -0.66 1.62
C ASP A 640 -16.74 -0.47 3.14
N LEU A 641 -17.89 -0.81 3.73
CA LEU A 641 -18.15 -0.68 5.15
C LEU A 641 -17.70 -1.94 5.90
N ALA A 642 -16.47 -1.93 6.38
CA ALA A 642 -15.90 -3.04 7.16
C ALA A 642 -16.54 -3.12 8.55
N GLU A 643 -17.23 -4.24 8.83
CA GLU A 643 -17.98 -4.46 10.09
C GLU A 643 -17.10 -4.41 11.35
N ASP A 644 -15.80 -4.60 11.19
CA ASP A 644 -14.78 -4.61 12.23
C ASP A 644 -13.93 -3.33 12.27
N ASP A 645 -14.33 -2.26 11.58
CA ASP A 645 -13.69 -0.93 11.61
C ASP A 645 -14.72 0.20 11.84
N VAL A 646 -14.22 1.44 12.03
CA VAL A 646 -15.04 2.66 11.96
C VAL A 646 -14.82 3.32 10.60
N MET A 647 -15.88 3.74 9.93
CA MET A 647 -15.81 4.45 8.66
C MET A 647 -16.19 5.91 8.85
N LEU A 648 -15.45 6.83 8.22
CA LEU A 648 -15.73 8.26 8.23
C LEU A 648 -16.20 8.68 6.84
N LEU A 649 -17.44 9.14 6.71
CA LEU A 649 -17.95 9.71 5.47
C LEU A 649 -18.10 11.22 5.64
N ASP A 650 -17.22 11.96 4.98
CA ASP A 650 -17.24 13.40 4.93
C ASP A 650 -18.10 13.87 3.76
N THR A 651 -19.20 14.56 4.05
CA THR A 651 -20.10 15.15 3.06
C THR A 651 -20.04 16.67 3.12
N TRP A 652 -18.93 17.27 3.54
CA TRP A 652 -18.79 18.73 3.72
C TRP A 652 -19.68 19.36 4.79
N ASP A 653 -21.00 19.35 4.58
CA ASP A 653 -22.05 19.87 5.46
C ASP A 653 -22.13 19.14 6.80
N GLN A 654 -21.76 17.85 6.81
CA GLN A 654 -21.68 17.01 7.99
C GLN A 654 -20.63 15.91 7.79
N ILE A 655 -20.21 15.30 8.90
CA ILE A 655 -19.33 14.13 8.87
C ILE A 655 -20.04 12.99 9.57
N PHE A 656 -20.21 11.88 8.87
CA PHE A 656 -20.71 10.66 9.47
C PHE A 656 -19.57 9.80 10.00
N LEU A 657 -19.72 9.27 11.20
CA LEU A 657 -18.91 8.18 11.74
C LEU A 657 -19.77 6.93 11.80
N TRP A 658 -19.64 6.07 10.81
CA TRP A 658 -20.29 4.77 10.78
C TRP A 658 -19.47 3.77 11.59
N ILE A 659 -20.08 3.17 12.60
CA ILE A 659 -19.42 2.26 13.52
C ILE A 659 -19.84 0.83 13.19
N GLY A 660 -18.87 0.03 12.71
CA GLY A 660 -19.03 -1.39 12.52
C GLY A 660 -19.40 -2.11 13.81
N LYS A 661 -20.17 -3.19 13.68
CA LYS A 661 -20.63 -4.01 14.81
C LYS A 661 -19.47 -4.52 15.66
N ASP A 662 -18.39 -4.94 15.00
CA ASP A 662 -17.20 -5.56 15.60
C ASP A 662 -16.03 -4.58 15.78
N ALA A 663 -16.22 -3.30 15.45
CA ALA A 663 -15.21 -2.25 15.63
C ALA A 663 -14.79 -2.12 17.10
N ASN A 664 -13.49 -2.00 17.38
CA ASN A 664 -12.97 -2.01 18.74
C ASN A 664 -13.05 -0.63 19.42
N GLU A 665 -12.87 -0.60 20.75
CA GLU A 665 -13.01 0.62 21.55
C GLU A 665 -12.00 1.72 21.17
N THR A 666 -10.79 1.32 20.76
CA THR A 666 -9.76 2.26 20.32
C THR A 666 -10.17 2.94 19.02
N GLU A 667 -10.66 2.17 18.04
CA GLU A 667 -11.16 2.73 16.78
C GLU A 667 -12.35 3.66 17.01
N ARG A 668 -13.31 3.28 17.86
CA ARG A 668 -14.46 4.13 18.21
C ARG A 668 -14.02 5.46 18.82
N THR A 669 -13.06 5.41 19.75
CA THR A 669 -12.61 6.60 20.49
C THR A 669 -11.73 7.51 19.62
N GLU A 670 -10.75 6.94 18.91
CA GLU A 670 -9.79 7.71 18.12
C GLU A 670 -10.42 8.26 16.83
N SER A 671 -11.43 7.58 16.25
CA SER A 671 -12.15 8.11 15.09
C SER A 671 -12.94 9.37 15.43
N VAL A 672 -13.59 9.42 16.60
CA VAL A 672 -14.30 10.63 17.06
C VAL A 672 -13.34 11.81 17.27
N LYS A 673 -12.18 11.56 17.90
CA LYS A 673 -11.14 12.58 18.08
C LYS A 673 -10.58 13.06 16.73
N SER A 674 -10.32 12.13 15.82
CA SER A 674 -9.74 12.42 14.52
C SER A 674 -10.71 13.19 13.61
N ALA A 675 -12.00 12.85 13.63
CA ALA A 675 -13.03 13.57 12.90
C ALA A 675 -13.19 15.02 13.40
N LYS A 676 -13.21 15.24 14.72
CA LYS A 676 -13.24 16.60 15.29
C LYS A 676 -12.01 17.41 14.89
N ARG A 677 -10.83 16.80 15.01
CA ARG A 677 -9.58 17.44 14.59
C ARG A 677 -9.60 17.77 13.10
N TYR A 678 -10.11 16.87 12.27
CA TYR A 678 -10.24 17.10 10.83
C TYR A 678 -11.09 18.33 10.53
N ILE A 679 -12.27 18.47 11.14
CA ILE A 679 -13.13 19.65 11.02
C ILE A 679 -12.38 20.92 11.46
N GLU A 680 -11.70 20.86 12.60
CA GLU A 680 -10.99 22.02 13.17
C GLU A 680 -9.81 22.48 12.31
N THR A 681 -9.20 21.56 11.55
CA THR A 681 -7.99 21.81 10.76
C THR A 681 -8.24 21.93 9.26
N ASP A 682 -9.47 21.76 8.78
CA ASP A 682 -9.80 21.79 7.35
C ASP A 682 -9.42 23.16 6.72
N PRO A 683 -8.49 23.20 5.76
CA PRO A 683 -7.90 24.44 5.24
C PRO A 683 -8.82 25.13 4.22
N SER A 684 -9.91 24.46 3.83
CA SER A 684 -10.93 24.97 2.92
C SER A 684 -11.86 26.00 3.58
N GLY A 685 -11.71 26.28 4.88
CA GLY A 685 -12.52 27.26 5.60
C GLY A 685 -13.87 26.72 6.08
N ARG A 686 -14.02 25.40 6.19
CA ARG A 686 -15.21 24.73 6.74
C ARG A 686 -15.57 25.26 8.13
N ASP A 687 -16.87 25.32 8.43
CA ASP A 687 -17.36 25.68 9.76
C ASP A 687 -16.88 24.69 10.82
N LYS A 688 -16.28 25.20 11.90
CA LYS A 688 -15.84 24.37 13.04
C LYS A 688 -17.02 23.75 13.79
N GLY A 689 -18.23 24.28 13.58
CA GLY A 689 -19.50 23.73 14.04
C GLY A 689 -20.07 22.62 13.16
N THR A 690 -19.37 22.17 12.10
CA THR A 690 -19.86 21.08 11.23
C THR A 690 -20.25 19.87 12.09
N PRO A 691 -21.50 19.38 11.97
CA PRO A 691 -22.01 18.31 12.79
C PRO A 691 -21.29 16.99 12.51
N LEU A 692 -20.94 16.30 13.60
CA LEU A 692 -20.43 14.93 13.60
C LEU A 692 -21.56 13.97 13.96
N VAL A 693 -22.02 13.18 12.99
CA VAL A 693 -23.17 12.27 13.13
C VAL A 693 -22.67 10.84 13.31
N ILE A 694 -22.93 10.24 14.46
CA ILE A 694 -22.56 8.84 14.71
C ILE A 694 -23.66 7.92 14.19
N VAL A 695 -23.30 7.00 13.31
CA VAL A 695 -24.17 5.99 12.70
C VAL A 695 -23.69 4.62 13.15
N LYS A 696 -24.60 3.69 13.43
CA LYS A 696 -24.26 2.31 13.82
C LYS A 696 -24.68 1.35 12.72
N GLN A 697 -23.87 0.30 12.50
CA GLN A 697 -24.21 -0.78 11.58
C GLN A 697 -25.64 -1.30 11.80
N GLY A 698 -26.42 -1.37 10.72
CA GLY A 698 -27.80 -1.84 10.70
C GLY A 698 -28.85 -0.79 11.11
N TYR A 699 -28.44 0.44 11.44
CA TYR A 699 -29.29 1.55 11.85
C TYR A 699 -28.98 2.84 11.07
N GLU A 700 -28.55 2.70 9.82
CA GLU A 700 -28.15 3.81 8.96
C GLU A 700 -29.35 4.64 8.52
N PRO A 701 -29.31 5.97 8.71
CA PRO A 701 -30.37 6.84 8.22
C PRO A 701 -30.30 7.00 6.69
N PRO A 702 -31.41 7.35 6.01
CA PRO A 702 -31.40 7.65 4.58
C PRO A 702 -30.36 8.71 4.18
N THR A 703 -30.11 9.68 5.07
CA THR A 703 -29.10 10.73 4.89
C THR A 703 -27.65 10.20 4.83
N PHE A 704 -27.41 8.96 5.25
CA PHE A 704 -26.15 8.24 5.09
C PHE A 704 -26.21 7.26 3.91
N THR A 705 -27.23 6.40 3.86
CA THR A 705 -27.29 5.29 2.88
C THR A 705 -27.36 5.80 1.43
N GLY A 706 -27.96 6.97 1.19
CA GLY A 706 -28.07 7.53 -0.16
C GLY A 706 -26.72 7.85 -0.83
N TRP A 707 -25.63 7.99 -0.08
CA TRP A 707 -24.29 8.20 -0.64
C TRP A 707 -23.71 6.96 -1.30
N PHE A 708 -24.25 5.78 -1.00
CA PHE A 708 -23.79 4.50 -1.53
C PHE A 708 -24.72 4.03 -2.65
N LEU A 709 -24.14 3.65 -3.79
CA LEU A 709 -24.93 3.16 -4.92
C LEU A 709 -25.49 1.77 -4.60
N GLY A 710 -26.81 1.58 -4.79
CA GLY A 710 -27.44 0.26 -4.71
C GLY A 710 -27.48 -0.36 -3.31
N TRP A 711 -27.72 0.45 -2.27
CA TRP A 711 -27.75 0.00 -0.86
C TRP A 711 -28.75 -1.15 -0.62
N ASP A 712 -28.33 -2.20 0.11
CA ASP A 712 -29.18 -3.30 0.53
C ASP A 712 -29.44 -3.29 2.05
N TYR A 713 -30.70 -3.02 2.44
CA TYR A 713 -31.12 -2.98 3.84
C TYR A 713 -31.16 -4.36 4.52
N ASN A 714 -30.99 -5.45 3.77
CA ASN A 714 -30.98 -6.81 4.32
C ASN A 714 -29.57 -7.39 4.48
N LYS A 715 -28.53 -6.72 4.00
CA LYS A 715 -27.15 -7.20 4.02
C LYS A 715 -26.71 -7.74 5.38
N TRP A 716 -26.96 -6.99 6.46
CA TRP A 716 -26.50 -7.34 7.81
C TRP A 716 -27.50 -8.15 8.65
N LYS A 717 -28.62 -8.59 8.07
CA LYS A 717 -29.64 -9.35 8.80
C LYS A 717 -29.36 -10.84 8.87
N ASN A 718 -28.36 -11.34 8.12
CA ASN A 718 -28.05 -12.76 7.96
C ASN A 718 -26.77 -13.16 8.69
#